data_AF-A0A2T1LWN1-F1
#
_entry.id   AF-A0A2T1LWN1-F1
#
_cell.length_a   1.000
_cell.length_b   1.000
_cell.length_c   1.000
_cell.angle_alpha   90.00
_cell.angle_beta   90.00
_cell.angle_gamma   90.00
#
_symmetry.space_group_name_H-M   'P 1'
#
loop_
_entity.id
_entity.type
_entity.pdbx_description
1 polymer ?
#
loop_
_entity_poly.entity_id
_entity_poly.type
_entity_poly.pdbx_seq_one_letter_code
_entity_poly.pdbx_strand_id
1 'polypeptide(L)'
;MSAAQPIPLIYSGQAGNYFGTDYEALPADVHFSIAEAGQLLTNQGLIYLGQLTCSQFSQVEIYAYATPEQRIAVLIMAAESSLKGIDCVCKFIDDSFLTTTTVQVVPHAYDEQKLFRVSLPRLNAVELLEQHLAYVQDFQNRSGAVQAIFTDLLAIAQTIDEYTIRQQSNIGHGFLQFAGGLAQATVDQMMGDNADEIEDDDDEEEDDDDRVDYDENQVSPLIRAIIQDDLAQVEALLADGADINPSSWDEAVPLVAAVYRGNIAIIQTLIAAGANLDQLDLNINAHPIGIAIKQNRPDLVKFLLDAGASPDGGDLEHTGLAVAINKNNLPILQMLLEAGADPNMGMEDDYQAIMLAALHGRLEMVKLLVAYGADVNAWSQGVTAIMSAARNVHRDVYEYLYPLLDAETRRYADKHGQKDIQRGIKRKERKANKLGEKLGTAAVFGKLAKVQRLLAEGADPNTITECGKSPLMLAAMYGHKSVMEALLDAGADPNLRGDEEFDEGETALMYIASSFFASNRAEVIKFLIQRGADVNVQNDQGQTALIKAGENADAVKALIEAGADLNIRDKEGNTAMMLGSWAIQQLLRQAGASEEGLNEVALVDAADRGDLTKLEELLHSGVNVNYCDGRALVTAAGNGHLAIIDRLIQAGADVNLGWKTGCTPIANAAYRGDLAVVERLLSAGADPFQRTFDDEFNDALGYARTGQAQGHYKDGNHAAIIELLSRLQD
;
A
#
# COMPACT_ATOMS: atom_id res chain seq x y z
N MET A 1 7.39 28.37 23.80
CA MET A 1 8.27 27.30 24.34
C MET A 1 9.43 27.19 23.36
N SER A 2 10.68 27.35 23.81
CA SER A 2 11.83 27.28 22.89
C SER A 2 11.93 25.88 22.31
N ALA A 3 11.99 25.77 20.99
CA ALA A 3 12.27 24.51 20.31
C ALA A 3 13.55 23.89 20.87
N ALA A 4 13.51 22.60 21.19
CA ALA A 4 14.68 21.85 21.63
C ALA A 4 15.74 21.89 20.53
N GLN A 5 16.88 22.53 20.78
CA GLN A 5 18.03 22.50 19.87
C GLN A 5 18.83 21.22 20.12
N PRO A 6 19.01 20.34 19.12
CA PRO A 6 19.92 19.21 19.24
C PRO A 6 21.37 19.69 19.14
N ILE A 7 22.25 19.20 20.03
CA ILE A 7 23.68 19.54 20.02
C ILE A 7 24.46 18.30 19.57
N PRO A 8 25.06 18.29 18.36
CA PRO A 8 25.88 17.18 17.92
C PRO A 8 27.25 17.21 18.63
N LEU A 9 27.53 16.18 19.43
CA LEU A 9 28.82 15.99 20.11
C LEU A 9 29.53 14.78 19.51
N ILE A 10 30.77 14.93 19.02
CA ILE A 10 31.61 13.84 18.53
C ILE A 10 32.81 13.66 19.48
N TYR A 11 32.87 12.52 20.18
CA TYR A 11 33.90 12.24 21.20
C TYR A 11 34.69 10.95 20.93
N SER A 12 36.01 10.97 21.12
CA SER A 12 36.89 9.79 21.06
C SER A 12 37.21 9.24 22.46
N GLY A 13 36.70 8.05 22.75
CA GLY A 13 36.79 7.35 24.05
C GLY A 13 38.20 7.16 24.64
N GLN A 14 39.23 7.11 23.80
CA GLN A 14 40.57 6.65 24.23
C GLN A 14 41.59 7.78 24.49
N ALA A 15 41.37 9.01 24.03
CA ALA A 15 42.40 10.06 24.04
C ALA A 15 42.05 11.31 24.85
N GLY A 16 40.82 11.45 25.37
CA GLY A 16 40.43 12.66 26.11
C GLY A 16 40.35 13.95 25.25
N ASN A 17 40.52 13.83 23.94
CA ASN A 17 40.55 14.95 22.98
C ASN A 17 39.25 15.00 22.17
N TYR A 18 38.70 16.20 21.99
CA TYR A 18 37.68 16.47 20.97
C TYR A 18 38.31 16.36 19.58
N PHE A 19 37.59 15.82 18.59
CA PHE A 19 38.05 15.87 17.20
C PHE A 19 38.07 17.33 16.75
N GLY A 20 39.28 17.89 16.63
CA GLY A 20 39.54 19.14 15.94
C GLY A 20 40.36 18.86 14.69
N THR A 21 39.84 19.34 13.56
CA THR A 21 40.53 19.86 12.37
C THR A 21 41.06 18.91 11.28
N ASP A 22 40.39 17.81 10.96
CA ASP A 22 40.54 17.18 9.62
C ASP A 22 39.21 16.80 8.94
N TYR A 23 38.08 16.91 9.64
CA TYR A 23 36.72 16.78 9.08
C TYR A 23 35.94 18.04 9.43
N GLU A 24 35.24 18.64 8.46
CA GLU A 24 34.56 19.92 8.63
C GLU A 24 33.56 19.85 9.80
N ALA A 25 33.71 20.78 10.75
CA ALA A 25 32.74 20.96 11.82
C ALA A 25 31.37 21.24 11.20
N LEU A 26 30.32 20.60 11.73
CA LEU A 26 28.94 20.89 11.34
C LEU A 26 28.70 22.40 11.51
N PRO A 27 28.22 23.12 10.47
CA PRO A 27 28.00 24.55 10.57
C PRO A 27 27.03 24.85 11.72
N ALA A 28 27.39 25.82 12.57
CA ALA A 28 26.71 26.12 13.83
C ALA A 28 25.22 26.50 13.68
N ASP A 29 24.79 26.85 12.47
CA ASP A 29 23.46 27.42 12.19
C ASP A 29 22.63 26.58 11.19
N VAL A 30 22.89 25.27 11.08
CA VAL A 30 22.15 24.39 10.15
C VAL A 30 21.41 23.29 10.90
N HIS A 31 20.09 23.27 10.75
CA HIS A 31 19.22 22.21 11.25
C HIS A 31 19.31 20.99 10.33
N PHE A 32 20.12 19.99 10.71
CA PHE A 32 20.13 18.68 10.05
C PHE A 32 19.12 17.73 10.69
N SER A 33 18.45 16.92 9.87
CA SER A 33 17.75 15.72 10.33
C SER A 33 18.74 14.62 10.73
N ILE A 34 18.28 13.64 11.52
CA ILE A 34 19.07 12.51 12.03
C ILE A 34 19.73 11.71 10.87
N ALA A 35 18.97 11.51 9.80
CA ALA A 35 19.45 10.80 8.60
C ALA A 35 20.56 11.59 7.88
N GLU A 36 20.44 12.92 7.78
CA GLU A 36 21.41 13.78 7.11
C GLU A 36 22.74 13.86 7.88
N ALA A 37 22.69 13.95 9.22
CA ALA A 37 23.90 13.97 10.04
C ALA A 37 24.64 12.62 10.00
N GLY A 38 23.92 11.50 10.05
CA GLY A 38 24.50 10.16 9.94
C GLY A 38 25.08 9.87 8.55
N GLN A 39 24.40 10.34 7.50
CA GLN A 39 24.86 10.18 6.13
C GLN A 39 26.09 11.05 5.84
N LEU A 40 26.17 12.26 6.41
CA LEU A 40 27.37 13.10 6.31
C LEU A 40 28.60 12.43 6.93
N LEU A 41 28.47 11.85 8.13
CA LEU A 41 29.57 11.16 8.81
C LEU A 41 30.00 9.89 8.06
N THR A 42 29.03 9.17 7.47
CA THR A 42 29.31 8.01 6.61
C THR A 42 30.04 8.42 5.34
N ASN A 43 29.63 9.53 4.71
CA ASN A 43 30.28 10.11 3.54
C ASN A 43 31.70 10.63 3.84
N GLN A 44 31.98 10.96 5.11
CA GLN A 44 33.32 11.31 5.59
C GLN A 44 34.18 10.08 5.95
N GLY A 45 33.71 8.87 5.70
CA GLY A 45 34.48 7.64 5.87
C GLY A 45 34.43 7.02 7.27
N LEU A 46 33.52 7.46 8.13
CA LEU A 46 33.23 6.76 9.39
C LEU A 46 32.29 5.58 9.13
N ILE A 47 32.51 4.48 9.84
CA ILE A 47 31.68 3.28 9.75
C ILE A 47 30.63 3.34 10.84
N TYR A 48 29.35 3.36 10.47
CA TYR A 48 28.25 3.28 11.43
C TYR A 48 28.24 1.91 12.12
N LEU A 49 28.28 1.91 13.46
CA LEU A 49 28.28 0.71 14.28
C LEU A 49 26.89 0.36 14.84
N GLY A 50 25.96 1.32 14.85
CA GLY A 50 24.60 1.10 15.34
C GLY A 50 24.12 2.16 16.34
N GLN A 51 22.84 2.06 16.69
CA GLN A 51 22.18 2.91 17.67
C GLN A 51 22.29 2.28 19.07
N LEU A 52 22.59 3.13 20.05
CA LEU A 52 22.70 2.76 21.47
C LEU A 52 21.47 3.24 22.22
N THR A 53 20.89 2.36 23.05
CA THR A 53 19.77 2.71 23.93
C THR A 53 20.28 3.20 25.29
N CYS A 54 19.75 4.32 25.78
CA CYS A 54 19.99 4.80 27.14
C CYS A 54 18.90 4.30 28.10
N SER A 55 19.29 3.62 29.18
CA SER A 55 18.32 3.14 30.18
C SER A 55 17.69 4.22 31.05
N GLN A 56 18.28 5.42 31.12
CA GLN A 56 17.83 6.50 32.01
C GLN A 56 16.89 7.52 31.34
N PHE A 57 16.95 7.68 30.01
CA PHE A 57 16.13 8.67 29.30
C PHE A 57 15.70 8.14 27.93
N SER A 58 14.39 8.11 27.68
CA SER A 58 13.81 7.73 26.39
C SER A 58 13.93 8.80 25.30
N GLN A 59 14.42 10.00 25.65
CA GLN A 59 14.50 11.17 24.75
C GLN A 59 15.94 11.56 24.37
N VAL A 60 16.91 10.66 24.58
CA VAL A 60 18.31 10.86 24.17
C VAL A 60 18.67 9.81 23.13
N GLU A 61 19.04 10.25 21.94
CA GLU A 61 19.49 9.35 20.87
C GLU A 61 21.01 9.34 20.80
N ILE A 62 21.58 8.13 20.77
CA ILE A 62 23.02 7.91 20.78
C ILE A 62 23.39 6.99 19.63
N TYR A 63 24.33 7.42 18.78
CA TYR A 63 24.79 6.67 17.63
C TYR A 63 26.30 6.43 17.71
N ALA A 64 26.73 5.19 17.49
CA ALA A 64 28.13 4.81 17.54
C ALA A 64 28.72 4.69 16.12
N TYR A 65 29.93 5.20 15.95
CA TYR A 65 30.69 5.16 14.71
C TYR A 65 32.14 4.73 14.99
N ALA A 66 32.78 4.04 14.04
CA ALA A 66 34.20 3.77 14.06
C ALA A 66 34.93 4.65 13.04
N THR A 67 36.08 5.20 13.45
CA THR A 67 37.00 5.85 12.49
C THR A 67 37.87 4.80 11.78
N PRO A 68 38.46 5.15 10.62
CA PRO A 68 39.40 4.27 9.91
C PRO A 68 40.58 3.79 10.78
N GLU A 69 40.98 4.57 11.80
CA GLU A 69 42.03 4.23 12.78
C GLU A 69 41.51 3.43 13.98
N GLN A 70 40.33 2.82 13.86
CA GLN A 70 39.69 1.98 14.88
C GLN A 70 39.44 2.71 16.19
N ARG A 71 39.05 3.99 16.14
CA ARG A 71 38.57 4.72 17.33
C ARG A 71 37.05 4.79 17.31
N ILE A 72 36.42 4.61 18.47
CA ILE A 72 34.97 4.75 18.61
C ILE A 72 34.64 6.23 18.80
N ALA A 73 33.86 6.77 17.87
CA ALA A 73 33.20 8.05 17.95
C ALA A 73 31.73 7.84 18.31
N VAL A 74 31.20 8.66 19.22
CA VAL A 74 29.78 8.61 19.60
C VAL A 74 29.15 9.96 19.30
N LEU A 75 28.02 9.94 18.58
CA LEU A 75 27.16 11.08 18.35
C LEU A 75 26.00 11.03 19.35
N ILE A 76 25.82 12.09 20.14
CA ILE A 76 24.75 12.21 21.14
C ILE A 76 23.86 13.38 20.73
N MET A 77 22.55 13.16 20.70
CA MET A 77 21.54 14.18 20.42
C MET A 77 20.54 14.26 21.57
N ALA A 78 20.46 15.43 22.23
CA ALA A 78 19.56 15.67 23.37
C ALA A 78 19.16 17.15 23.45
N ALA A 79 18.01 17.44 24.09
CA ALA A 79 17.59 18.80 24.40
C ALA A 79 18.47 19.42 25.50
N GLU A 80 18.76 20.73 25.39
CA GLU A 80 19.72 21.47 26.25
C GLU A 80 19.43 21.35 27.76
N SER A 81 18.18 21.13 28.17
CA SER A 81 17.74 20.95 29.56
C SER A 81 17.95 19.53 30.12
N SER A 82 18.22 18.53 29.29
CA SER A 82 18.21 17.11 29.64
C SER A 82 19.57 16.53 30.05
N LEU A 83 20.65 17.30 29.94
CA LEU A 83 22.02 16.79 30.03
C LEU A 83 22.73 16.99 31.40
N LYS A 84 22.00 17.31 32.48
CA LYS A 84 22.60 17.41 33.83
C LYS A 84 22.55 16.08 34.58
N GLY A 85 23.72 15.51 34.88
CA GLY A 85 23.86 14.39 35.84
C GLY A 85 23.60 13.01 35.25
N ILE A 86 24.15 12.73 34.07
CA ILE A 86 23.93 11.48 33.33
C ILE A 86 24.92 10.39 33.79
N ASP A 87 24.37 9.23 34.15
CA ASP A 87 25.09 7.95 34.25
C ASP A 87 24.45 6.94 33.28
N CYS A 88 24.81 6.99 31.99
CA CYS A 88 24.22 6.09 31.02
C CYS A 88 24.75 4.66 31.15
N VAL A 89 23.84 3.68 31.14
CA VAL A 89 24.15 2.29 30.76
C VAL A 89 23.61 2.12 29.34
N CYS A 90 24.52 1.87 28.39
CA CYS A 90 24.18 1.72 26.97
C CYS A 90 24.28 0.26 26.50
N LYS A 91 23.33 -0.18 25.68
CA LYS A 91 23.32 -1.46 24.95
C LYS A 91 22.94 -1.18 23.49
N PHE A 92 23.39 -2.01 22.55
CA PHE A 92 22.87 -1.97 21.18
C PHE A 92 21.41 -2.43 21.17
N ILE A 93 20.62 -1.88 20.25
CA ILE A 93 19.20 -2.23 20.06
C ILE A 93 19.02 -3.73 19.72
N ASP A 94 20.02 -4.34 19.08
CA ASP A 94 20.02 -5.75 18.68
C ASP A 94 20.46 -6.72 19.79
N ASP A 95 20.59 -6.22 21.02
CA ASP A 95 21.00 -6.97 22.21
C ASP A 95 22.43 -7.58 22.15
N SER A 96 23.23 -7.25 21.12
CA SER A 96 24.62 -7.69 21.01
C SER A 96 25.49 -7.08 22.12
N PHE A 97 26.38 -7.90 22.70
CA PHE A 97 27.07 -7.62 23.95
C PHE A 97 27.96 -6.35 23.90
N LEU A 98 27.54 -5.30 24.60
CA LEU A 98 28.46 -4.37 25.27
C LEU A 98 28.50 -4.76 26.75
N THR A 99 29.69 -5.00 27.30
CA THR A 99 29.86 -5.12 28.75
C THR A 99 29.40 -3.82 29.40
N THR A 100 28.45 -3.92 30.33
CA THR A 100 27.89 -2.80 31.10
C THR A 100 29.00 -1.86 31.58
N THR A 101 29.16 -0.73 30.90
CA THR A 101 30.14 0.29 31.24
C THR A 101 29.37 1.52 31.68
N THR A 102 29.48 1.86 32.96
CA THR A 102 28.90 3.07 33.52
C THR A 102 29.64 4.27 32.93
N VAL A 103 28.93 5.12 32.19
CA VAL A 103 29.48 6.36 31.64
C VAL A 103 29.33 7.47 32.68
N GLN A 104 30.41 7.87 33.34
CA GLN A 104 30.37 9.01 34.27
C GLN A 104 30.52 10.35 33.53
N VAL A 105 29.49 11.19 33.58
CA VAL A 105 29.60 12.61 33.20
C VAL A 105 30.22 13.39 34.35
N VAL A 106 31.46 13.85 34.19
CA VAL A 106 32.18 14.59 35.25
C VAL A 106 31.65 16.02 35.35
N PRO A 107 31.20 16.50 36.52
CA PRO A 107 30.83 17.90 36.70
C PRO A 107 32.09 18.78 36.73
N HIS A 108 32.02 19.92 36.04
CA HIS A 108 33.02 21.01 36.01
C HIS A 108 34.13 20.92 34.94
N ALA A 109 33.75 21.18 33.69
CA ALA A 109 34.60 21.87 32.73
C ALA A 109 33.70 22.75 31.83
N TYR A 110 33.28 23.90 32.36
CA TYR A 110 32.69 24.97 31.54
C TYR A 110 33.85 25.64 30.81
N ASP A 111 33.91 25.48 29.50
CA ASP A 111 34.64 26.39 28.62
C ASP A 111 33.69 26.88 27.52
N GLU A 112 34.00 28.04 26.93
CA GLU A 112 33.11 28.99 26.22
C GLU A 112 32.26 28.45 25.04
N GLN A 113 32.27 27.14 24.76
CA GLN A 113 31.58 26.49 23.64
C GLN A 113 30.43 25.54 24.03
N LYS A 114 30.03 25.45 25.32
CA LYS A 114 28.91 24.59 25.80
C LYS A 114 29.03 23.09 25.42
N LEU A 115 30.22 22.48 25.52
CA LEU A 115 30.46 21.06 25.19
C LEU A 115 30.53 20.15 26.44
N PHE A 116 29.98 18.93 26.37
CA PHE A 116 30.02 17.92 27.44
C PHE A 116 31.13 16.87 27.21
N ARG A 117 31.88 16.51 28.28
CA ARG A 117 32.88 15.42 28.26
C ARG A 117 32.23 14.07 28.61
N VAL A 118 32.42 13.07 27.74
CA VAL A 118 32.11 11.65 27.98
C VAL A 118 33.43 10.90 28.14
N SER A 119 33.51 9.79 28.86
CA SER A 119 34.72 8.94 28.92
C SER A 119 34.30 7.48 28.84
N LEU A 120 34.98 6.67 28.02
CA LEU A 120 34.73 5.23 27.86
C LEU A 120 35.95 4.45 28.37
N PRO A 121 36.11 4.29 29.70
CA PRO A 121 37.26 3.62 30.24
C PRO A 121 37.07 2.12 30.09
N ARG A 122 37.75 1.51 29.10
CA ARG A 122 38.02 0.06 28.88
C ARG A 122 37.34 -0.61 27.67
N LEU A 123 37.40 -0.01 26.49
CA LEU A 123 37.09 -0.73 25.24
C LEU A 123 38.31 -0.72 24.30
N ASN A 124 38.83 -1.90 23.99
CA ASN A 124 39.77 -2.12 22.89
C ASN A 124 38.94 -2.31 21.61
N ALA A 125 38.97 -1.34 20.70
CA ALA A 125 38.16 -1.34 19.48
C ALA A 125 38.41 -2.56 18.58
N VAL A 126 39.59 -3.16 18.67
CA VAL A 126 39.97 -4.37 17.91
C VAL A 126 39.09 -5.56 18.32
N GLU A 127 38.89 -5.78 19.62
CA GLU A 127 38.10 -6.91 20.12
C GLU A 127 36.61 -6.78 19.79
N LEU A 128 36.09 -5.54 19.73
CA LEU A 128 34.71 -5.27 19.35
C LEU A 128 34.47 -5.50 17.85
N LEU A 129 35.40 -5.05 17.01
CA LEU A 129 35.38 -5.26 15.56
C LEU A 129 35.47 -6.74 15.19
N GLU A 130 36.36 -7.51 15.85
CA GLU A 130 36.50 -8.95 15.59
C GLU A 130 35.26 -9.75 16.00
N GLN A 131 34.62 -9.42 17.13
CA GLN A 131 33.40 -10.08 17.58
C GLN A 131 32.19 -9.74 16.71
N HIS A 132 32.07 -8.49 16.27
CA HIS A 132 30.98 -8.07 15.40
C HIS A 132 31.16 -8.63 13.98
N LEU A 133 32.39 -8.71 13.44
CA LEU A 133 32.65 -9.34 12.15
C LEU A 133 32.36 -10.85 12.17
N ALA A 134 32.70 -11.54 13.27
CA ALA A 134 32.40 -12.95 13.47
C ALA A 134 30.88 -13.20 13.62
N TYR A 135 30.16 -12.32 14.29
CA TYR A 135 28.69 -12.38 14.37
C TYR A 135 28.04 -12.09 13.01
N VAL A 136 28.51 -11.09 12.27
CA VAL A 136 28.01 -10.77 10.91
C VAL A 136 28.30 -11.92 9.94
N GLN A 137 29.44 -12.61 10.06
CA GLN A 137 29.75 -13.79 9.24
C GLN A 137 28.96 -15.04 9.66
N ASP A 138 28.74 -15.27 10.95
CA ASP A 138 27.86 -16.34 11.44
C ASP A 138 26.38 -16.06 11.07
N PHE A 139 25.96 -14.80 11.14
CA PHE A 139 24.66 -14.33 10.68
C PHE A 139 24.51 -14.51 9.16
N GLN A 140 25.50 -14.10 8.34
CA GLN A 140 25.51 -14.31 6.88
C GLN A 140 25.47 -15.80 6.49
N ASN A 141 26.16 -16.66 7.25
CA ASN A 141 26.17 -18.10 7.02
C ASN A 141 24.85 -18.78 7.44
N ARG A 142 24.19 -18.29 8.49
CA ARG A 142 22.86 -18.77 8.93
C ARG A 142 21.72 -18.15 8.12
N SER A 143 21.92 -16.94 7.59
CA SER A 143 20.94 -16.21 6.80
C SER A 143 20.94 -16.62 5.33
N GLY A 144 21.98 -17.29 4.79
CA GLY A 144 22.00 -17.70 3.38
C GLY A 144 20.81 -18.58 2.93
N ALA A 145 20.17 -19.33 3.83
CA ALA A 145 18.97 -20.11 3.55
C ALA A 145 17.66 -19.35 3.85
N VAL A 146 17.69 -18.40 4.79
CA VAL A 146 16.55 -17.56 5.17
C VAL A 146 16.42 -16.36 4.22
N GLN A 147 17.50 -15.91 3.60
CA GLN A 147 17.57 -14.72 2.75
C GLN A 147 16.93 -14.93 1.37
N ALA A 148 16.72 -16.17 0.93
CA ALA A 148 15.83 -16.43 -0.21
C ALA A 148 14.36 -16.14 0.15
N ILE A 149 13.93 -16.59 1.33
CA ILE A 149 12.54 -16.48 1.81
C ILE A 149 12.23 -15.06 2.34
N PHE A 150 13.21 -14.44 3.01
CA PHE A 150 13.09 -13.10 3.57
C PHE A 150 13.28 -12.01 2.53
N THR A 151 14.00 -12.24 1.41
CA THR A 151 14.04 -11.22 0.34
C THR A 151 12.68 -11.12 -0.34
N ASP A 152 11.95 -12.23 -0.47
CA ASP A 152 10.59 -12.25 -1.00
C ASP A 152 9.59 -11.63 -0.01
N LEU A 153 9.68 -11.94 1.30
CA LEU A 153 8.80 -11.36 2.33
C LEU A 153 9.15 -9.91 2.71
N LEU A 154 10.42 -9.51 2.70
CA LEU A 154 10.86 -8.14 2.98
C LEU A 154 10.56 -7.22 1.79
N ALA A 155 10.60 -7.71 0.56
CA ALA A 155 10.07 -7.00 -0.59
C ALA A 155 8.57 -6.73 -0.41
N ILE A 156 7.78 -7.71 0.06
CA ILE A 156 6.35 -7.55 0.33
C ILE A 156 6.10 -6.58 1.51
N ALA A 157 6.85 -6.69 2.61
CA ALA A 157 6.66 -5.85 3.79
C ALA A 157 7.15 -4.39 3.60
N GLN A 158 8.25 -4.18 2.87
CA GLN A 158 8.69 -2.83 2.48
C GLN A 158 7.74 -2.18 1.47
N THR A 159 6.99 -2.99 0.71
CA THR A 159 5.87 -2.52 -0.14
C THR A 159 4.68 -2.05 0.69
N ILE A 160 4.50 -2.48 1.95
CA ILE A 160 3.37 -2.06 2.81
C ILE A 160 3.71 -0.81 3.63
N ASP A 161 4.94 -0.69 4.17
CA ASP A 161 5.33 0.44 5.03
C ASP A 161 5.68 1.73 4.25
N GLU A 162 6.29 1.64 3.04
CA GLU A 162 6.51 2.85 2.20
C GLU A 162 5.24 3.32 1.48
N TYR A 163 4.24 2.44 1.32
CA TYR A 163 2.97 2.75 0.66
C TYR A 163 2.02 3.55 1.57
N THR A 164 2.02 3.27 2.88
CA THR A 164 1.16 3.94 3.86
C THR A 164 1.54 5.42 4.09
N ILE A 165 2.76 5.84 3.75
CA ILE A 165 3.25 7.20 4.01
C ILE A 165 3.22 8.10 2.75
N ARG A 166 3.00 7.57 1.53
CA ARG A 166 3.05 8.37 0.28
C ARG A 166 1.77 8.42 -0.56
N GLN A 167 0.69 7.72 -0.20
CA GLN A 167 -0.49 7.58 -1.08
C GLN A 167 -1.81 7.93 -0.36
N GLN A 168 -1.97 9.14 0.16
CA GLN A 168 -3.31 9.78 0.19
C GLN A 168 -3.62 10.34 -1.21
N SER A 169 -3.87 9.46 -2.18
CA SER A 169 -4.69 9.70 -3.39
C SER A 169 -4.64 8.51 -4.38
N ASN A 170 -5.74 7.76 -4.45
CA ASN A 170 -6.25 6.98 -5.59
C ASN A 170 -5.32 6.03 -6.39
N ILE A 171 -4.63 5.07 -5.74
CA ILE A 171 -4.06 3.88 -6.44
C ILE A 171 -4.30 2.54 -5.68
N GLY A 172 -5.10 2.52 -4.60
CA GLY A 172 -5.35 1.31 -3.80
C GLY A 172 -6.01 0.14 -4.55
N HIS A 173 -6.66 0.42 -5.68
CA HIS A 173 -7.39 -0.60 -6.47
C HIS A 173 -6.48 -1.56 -7.25
N GLY A 174 -5.31 -1.09 -7.71
CA GLY A 174 -4.40 -1.90 -8.53
C GLY A 174 -3.63 -2.96 -7.73
N PHE A 175 -3.37 -2.69 -6.44
CA PHE A 175 -2.60 -3.59 -5.58
C PHE A 175 -3.42 -4.82 -5.16
N LEU A 176 -4.71 -4.67 -4.88
CA LEU A 176 -5.60 -5.80 -4.56
C LEU A 176 -5.83 -6.73 -5.76
N GLN A 177 -5.85 -6.20 -6.98
CA GLN A 177 -5.93 -7.00 -8.20
C GLN A 177 -4.60 -7.71 -8.55
N PHE A 178 -3.46 -7.10 -8.18
CA PHE A 178 -2.12 -7.67 -8.31
C PHE A 178 -1.85 -8.75 -7.24
N ALA A 179 -2.25 -8.53 -5.99
CA ALA A 179 -2.14 -9.50 -4.90
C ALA A 179 -3.10 -10.69 -5.08
N GLY A 180 -4.35 -10.45 -5.53
CA GLY A 180 -5.29 -11.52 -5.87
C GLY A 180 -4.87 -12.33 -7.11
N GLY A 181 -4.24 -11.68 -8.09
CA GLY A 181 -3.66 -12.34 -9.28
C GLY A 181 -2.38 -13.13 -8.98
N LEU A 182 -1.54 -12.63 -8.06
CA LEU A 182 -0.35 -13.34 -7.58
C LEU A 182 -0.73 -14.53 -6.70
N ALA A 183 -1.70 -14.39 -5.79
CA ALA A 183 -2.17 -15.49 -4.96
C ALA A 183 -2.69 -16.66 -5.81
N GLN A 184 -3.46 -16.38 -6.87
CA GLN A 184 -3.93 -17.41 -7.80
C GLN A 184 -2.78 -18.04 -8.60
N ALA A 185 -1.77 -17.26 -9.00
CA ALA A 185 -0.62 -17.75 -9.75
C ALA A 185 0.41 -18.52 -8.89
N THR A 186 0.57 -18.19 -7.60
CA THR A 186 1.42 -18.95 -6.67
C THR A 186 0.77 -20.26 -6.24
N VAL A 187 -0.56 -20.35 -6.17
CA VAL A 187 -1.27 -21.61 -5.95
C VAL A 187 -1.05 -22.58 -7.12
N ASP A 188 -1.12 -22.09 -8.37
CA ASP A 188 -0.81 -22.89 -9.57
C ASP A 188 0.67 -23.31 -9.65
N GLN A 189 1.59 -22.52 -9.07
CA GLN A 189 3.03 -22.83 -9.07
C GLN A 189 3.46 -23.78 -7.95
N MET A 190 2.77 -23.81 -6.81
CA MET A 190 3.06 -24.74 -5.71
C MET A 190 2.60 -26.18 -6.00
N MET A 191 1.72 -26.38 -6.99
CA MET A 191 1.28 -27.70 -7.46
C MET A 191 2.02 -28.20 -8.73
N GLY A 192 3.00 -27.45 -9.25
CA GLY A 192 3.53 -27.68 -10.61
C GLY A 192 4.88 -28.40 -10.73
N ASP A 193 5.64 -28.60 -9.66
CA ASP A 193 6.99 -29.19 -9.74
C ASP A 193 6.97 -30.69 -9.42
N ASN A 194 6.24 -31.47 -10.24
CA ASN A 194 6.55 -32.86 -10.60
C ASN A 194 5.49 -33.45 -11.55
N ALA A 195 5.57 -33.15 -12.85
CA ALA A 195 5.04 -34.04 -13.89
C ALA A 195 5.55 -33.60 -15.28
N ASP A 196 6.55 -34.33 -15.80
CA ASP A 196 6.49 -34.68 -17.21
C ASP A 196 5.25 -35.58 -17.39
N GLU A 197 4.41 -35.29 -18.40
CA GLU A 197 3.16 -35.97 -18.76
C GLU A 197 1.97 -35.74 -17.83
N ILE A 198 1.06 -34.80 -18.15
CA ILE A 198 -0.40 -35.06 -18.12
C ILE A 198 -1.04 -34.32 -19.30
N GLU A 199 -1.85 -35.08 -20.03
CA GLU A 199 -2.63 -34.75 -21.21
C GLU A 199 -3.78 -33.77 -20.87
N ASP A 200 -4.39 -33.25 -21.93
CA ASP A 200 -5.65 -32.50 -21.88
C ASP A 200 -6.72 -33.25 -21.06
N ASP A 201 -7.21 -32.66 -19.97
CA ASP A 201 -8.55 -32.89 -19.46
C ASP A 201 -9.13 -31.56 -18.97
N ASP A 202 -9.99 -30.97 -19.81
CA ASP A 202 -11.02 -30.02 -19.38
C ASP A 202 -12.06 -30.84 -18.60
N ASP A 203 -11.81 -31.10 -17.32
CA ASP A 203 -12.84 -31.42 -16.34
C ASP A 203 -12.61 -30.49 -15.15
N GLU A 204 -13.65 -29.74 -14.77
CA GLU A 204 -13.70 -29.02 -13.49
C GLU A 204 -13.49 -30.07 -12.38
N GLU A 205 -12.26 -30.20 -11.86
CA GLU A 205 -12.01 -30.99 -10.67
C GLU A 205 -12.82 -30.36 -9.53
N GLU A 206 -13.91 -31.03 -9.13
CA GLU A 206 -14.53 -30.82 -7.84
C GLU A 206 -13.42 -30.97 -6.78
N ASP A 207 -13.14 -29.90 -6.04
CA ASP A 207 -12.26 -29.88 -4.87
C ASP A 207 -12.76 -30.89 -3.81
N ASP A 208 -12.44 -32.18 -4.01
CA ASP A 208 -12.80 -33.30 -3.13
C ASP A 208 -11.64 -33.64 -2.17
N ASP A 209 -10.68 -32.73 -1.96
CA ASP A 209 -9.53 -32.91 -1.05
C ASP A 209 -9.62 -32.08 0.25
N ASP A 210 -10.82 -31.76 0.72
CA ASP A 210 -11.06 -31.10 2.02
C ASP A 210 -10.94 -32.08 3.21
N ARG A 211 -10.07 -33.10 3.15
CA ARG A 211 -9.91 -34.03 4.28
C ARG A 211 -9.08 -33.39 5.39
N VAL A 212 -9.76 -32.71 6.32
CA VAL A 212 -9.12 -32.15 7.53
C VAL A 212 -8.48 -33.28 8.36
N ASP A 213 -7.15 -33.39 8.27
CA ASP A 213 -6.35 -34.33 9.06
C ASP A 213 -6.01 -33.65 10.40
N TYR A 214 -6.85 -33.88 11.41
CA TYR A 214 -6.50 -33.49 12.78
C TYR A 214 -5.23 -34.28 13.19
N ASP A 215 -4.18 -33.60 13.66
CA ASP A 215 -2.98 -34.28 14.18
C ASP A 215 -3.38 -35.27 15.30
N GLU A 216 -3.34 -36.57 14.99
CA GLU A 216 -3.81 -37.64 15.89
C GLU A 216 -3.09 -37.62 17.25
N ASN A 217 -1.92 -36.97 17.32
CA ASN A 217 -1.10 -36.87 18.53
C ASN A 217 -1.44 -35.67 19.44
N GLN A 218 -2.31 -34.74 18.99
CA GLN A 218 -2.67 -33.52 19.73
C GLN A 218 -4.18 -33.34 19.98
N VAL A 219 -5.03 -34.23 19.47
CA VAL A 219 -6.48 -34.17 19.70
C VAL A 219 -6.91 -34.66 21.09
N SER A 220 -7.84 -33.94 21.71
CA SER A 220 -8.42 -34.33 23.00
C SER A 220 -9.16 -35.68 22.92
N PRO A 221 -9.32 -36.41 24.03
CA PRO A 221 -10.07 -37.67 24.04
C PRO A 221 -11.51 -37.51 23.52
N LEU A 222 -12.13 -36.35 23.78
CA LEU A 222 -13.47 -36.03 23.30
C LEU A 222 -13.50 -35.86 21.78
N ILE A 223 -12.55 -35.11 21.22
CA ILE A 223 -12.42 -34.95 19.76
C ILE A 223 -12.19 -36.30 19.07
N ARG A 224 -11.32 -37.16 19.65
CA ARG A 224 -11.07 -38.49 19.11
C ARG A 224 -12.34 -39.36 19.09
N ALA A 225 -13.13 -39.34 20.15
CA ALA A 225 -14.41 -40.06 20.22
C ALA A 225 -15.41 -39.56 19.17
N ILE A 226 -15.45 -38.25 18.93
CA ILE A 226 -16.28 -37.63 17.88
C ILE A 226 -15.83 -38.06 16.48
N ILE A 227 -14.52 -38.03 16.20
CA ILE A 227 -13.96 -38.48 14.92
C ILE A 227 -14.28 -39.96 14.67
N GLN A 228 -14.23 -40.78 15.72
CA GLN A 228 -14.54 -42.22 15.68
C GLN A 228 -16.04 -42.52 15.63
N ASP A 229 -16.90 -41.50 15.72
CA ASP A 229 -18.36 -41.65 15.72
C ASP A 229 -18.92 -42.46 16.91
N ASP A 230 -18.19 -42.47 18.04
CA ASP A 230 -18.56 -43.23 19.25
C ASP A 230 -19.38 -42.37 20.22
N LEU A 231 -20.69 -42.33 20.00
CA LEU A 231 -21.63 -41.58 20.84
C LEU A 231 -21.55 -41.99 22.33
N ALA A 232 -21.38 -43.27 22.63
CA ALA A 232 -21.34 -43.76 24.00
C ALA A 232 -20.08 -43.25 24.73
N GLN A 233 -18.95 -43.20 24.02
CA GLN A 233 -17.72 -42.63 24.55
C GLN A 233 -17.82 -41.10 24.70
N VAL A 234 -18.47 -40.40 23.76
CA VAL A 234 -18.75 -38.96 23.88
C VAL A 234 -19.57 -38.67 25.15
N GLU A 235 -20.68 -39.39 25.36
CA GLU A 235 -21.53 -39.22 26.55
C GLU A 235 -20.76 -39.49 27.85
N ALA A 236 -19.93 -40.53 27.88
CA ALA A 236 -19.11 -40.86 29.05
C ALA A 236 -18.07 -39.77 29.36
N LEU A 237 -17.36 -39.29 28.33
CA LEU A 237 -16.34 -38.25 28.50
C LEU A 237 -16.94 -36.91 28.96
N LEU A 238 -18.11 -36.54 28.44
CA LEU A 238 -18.83 -35.35 28.90
C LEU A 238 -19.29 -35.49 30.36
N ALA A 239 -19.75 -36.68 30.77
CA ALA A 239 -20.12 -36.96 32.15
C ALA A 239 -18.91 -36.88 33.11
N ASP A 240 -17.71 -37.22 32.63
CA ASP A 240 -16.44 -37.10 33.35
C ASP A 240 -15.87 -35.66 33.36
N GLY A 241 -16.57 -34.70 32.74
CA GLY A 241 -16.20 -33.29 32.71
C GLY A 241 -15.15 -32.93 31.66
N ALA A 242 -15.11 -33.65 30.54
CA ALA A 242 -14.31 -33.25 29.38
C ALA A 242 -14.66 -31.83 28.94
N ASP A 243 -13.65 -31.06 28.54
CA ASP A 243 -13.85 -29.69 28.06
C ASP A 243 -14.60 -29.69 26.72
N ILE A 244 -15.74 -29.01 26.70
CA ILE A 244 -16.63 -28.90 25.54
C ILE A 244 -16.40 -27.61 24.77
N ASN A 245 -15.79 -26.59 25.39
CA ASN A 245 -15.56 -25.26 24.84
C ASN A 245 -14.11 -24.86 25.11
N PRO A 246 -13.16 -25.44 24.36
CA PRO A 246 -11.74 -25.22 24.58
C PRO A 246 -11.41 -23.72 24.52
N SER A 247 -10.49 -23.27 25.36
CA SER A 247 -10.10 -21.85 25.45
C SER A 247 -8.82 -21.52 24.69
N SER A 248 -8.04 -22.54 24.30
CA SER A 248 -6.80 -22.36 23.55
C SER A 248 -7.07 -22.22 22.06
N TRP A 249 -6.27 -21.41 21.38
CA TRP A 249 -6.44 -21.10 19.95
C TRP A 249 -6.07 -22.27 19.04
N ASP A 250 -5.27 -23.23 19.51
CA ASP A 250 -4.79 -24.42 18.81
C ASP A 250 -5.65 -25.68 19.08
N GLU A 251 -6.66 -25.59 19.95
CA GLU A 251 -7.52 -26.72 20.30
C GLU A 251 -8.75 -26.79 19.38
N ALA A 252 -8.97 -27.98 18.80
CA ALA A 252 -10.14 -28.26 17.97
C ALA A 252 -11.45 -28.15 18.78
N VAL A 253 -12.46 -27.52 18.20
CA VAL A 253 -13.77 -27.28 18.83
C VAL A 253 -14.65 -28.53 18.66
N PRO A 254 -15.09 -29.19 19.74
CA PRO A 254 -15.88 -30.43 19.66
C PRO A 254 -17.13 -30.33 18.79
N LEU A 255 -17.83 -29.19 18.86
CA LEU A 255 -19.02 -28.97 18.05
C LEU A 255 -18.70 -28.83 16.55
N VAL A 256 -17.62 -28.12 16.19
CA VAL A 256 -17.19 -28.00 14.78
C VAL A 256 -16.80 -29.37 14.23
N ALA A 257 -16.05 -30.17 15.01
CA ALA A 257 -15.71 -31.55 14.64
C ALA A 257 -16.97 -32.42 14.43
N ALA A 258 -17.95 -32.33 15.33
CA ALA A 258 -19.19 -33.11 15.22
C ALA A 258 -20.03 -32.69 14.00
N VAL A 259 -20.12 -31.38 13.72
CA VAL A 259 -20.82 -30.86 12.53
C VAL A 259 -20.11 -31.30 11.24
N TYR A 260 -18.78 -31.21 11.20
CA TYR A 260 -17.98 -31.68 10.07
C TYR A 260 -18.21 -33.17 9.76
N ARG A 261 -18.39 -34.01 10.78
CA ARG A 261 -18.74 -35.43 10.63
C ARG A 261 -20.22 -35.65 10.26
N GLY A 262 -21.09 -34.71 10.60
CA GLY A 262 -22.51 -34.75 10.29
C GLY A 262 -23.34 -35.71 11.14
N ASN A 263 -22.84 -36.17 12.29
CA ASN A 263 -23.62 -37.04 13.19
C ASN A 263 -24.53 -36.21 14.09
N ILE A 264 -25.82 -36.14 13.72
CA ILE A 264 -26.87 -35.41 14.44
C ILE A 264 -26.97 -35.80 15.92
N ALA A 265 -26.80 -37.08 16.27
CA ALA A 265 -26.93 -37.52 17.66
C ALA A 265 -25.78 -36.95 18.53
N ILE A 266 -24.56 -36.97 18.01
CA ILE A 266 -23.41 -36.38 18.70
C ILE A 266 -23.57 -34.86 18.80
N ILE A 267 -23.99 -34.19 17.73
CA ILE A 267 -24.25 -32.74 17.73
C ILE A 267 -25.31 -32.39 18.80
N GLN A 268 -26.43 -33.11 18.85
CA GLN A 268 -27.48 -32.92 19.86
C GLN A 268 -26.96 -33.09 21.29
N THR A 269 -26.14 -34.12 21.53
CA THR A 269 -25.53 -34.38 22.83
C THR A 269 -24.60 -33.24 23.24
N LEU A 270 -23.77 -32.72 22.34
CA LEU A 270 -22.86 -31.60 22.62
C LEU A 270 -23.64 -30.31 22.91
N ILE A 271 -24.67 -30.00 22.13
CA ILE A 271 -25.52 -28.83 22.39
C ILE A 271 -26.21 -28.94 23.75
N ALA A 272 -26.76 -30.12 24.08
CA ALA A 272 -27.38 -30.37 25.39
C ALA A 272 -26.39 -30.26 26.56
N ALA A 273 -25.10 -30.54 26.33
CA ALA A 273 -24.03 -30.38 27.29
C ALA A 273 -23.48 -28.94 27.39
N GLY A 274 -24.02 -28.00 26.59
CA GLY A 274 -23.64 -26.58 26.66
C GLY A 274 -22.50 -26.16 25.74
N ALA A 275 -22.32 -26.86 24.61
CA ALA A 275 -21.39 -26.41 23.56
C ALA A 275 -21.76 -24.99 23.07
N ASN A 276 -20.75 -24.16 22.86
CA ASN A 276 -20.89 -22.85 22.27
C ASN A 276 -21.15 -23.00 20.77
N LEU A 277 -22.34 -22.60 20.33
CA LEU A 277 -22.79 -22.72 18.94
C LEU A 277 -22.03 -21.81 17.97
N ASP A 278 -21.37 -20.79 18.49
CA ASP A 278 -20.70 -19.73 17.73
C ASP A 278 -19.18 -19.71 17.94
N GLN A 279 -18.60 -20.78 18.49
CA GLN A 279 -17.15 -20.84 18.66
C GLN A 279 -16.43 -21.17 17.35
N LEU A 280 -15.63 -20.22 16.85
CA LEU A 280 -14.74 -20.44 15.71
C LEU A 280 -13.65 -21.46 16.06
N ASP A 281 -13.48 -22.47 15.20
CA ASP A 281 -12.32 -23.35 15.22
C ASP A 281 -11.25 -22.78 14.29
N LEU A 282 -10.10 -22.38 14.83
CA LEU A 282 -9.00 -21.77 14.06
C LEU A 282 -8.18 -22.79 13.28
N ASN A 283 -8.20 -24.06 13.66
CA ASN A 283 -7.52 -25.11 12.89
C ASN A 283 -8.26 -25.39 11.57
N ILE A 284 -9.58 -25.28 11.61
CA ILE A 284 -10.46 -25.50 10.46
C ILE A 284 -10.82 -24.20 9.76
N ASN A 285 -10.64 -23.07 10.46
CA ASN A 285 -11.07 -21.76 10.01
C ASN A 285 -12.58 -21.75 9.70
N ALA A 286 -13.41 -22.08 10.71
CA ALA A 286 -14.87 -22.04 10.59
C ALA A 286 -15.64 -22.11 11.92
N HIS A 287 -16.81 -21.48 11.93
CA HIS A 287 -17.84 -21.69 12.94
C HIS A 287 -18.60 -23.00 12.67
N PRO A 288 -19.33 -23.55 13.66
CA PRO A 288 -20.15 -24.75 13.45
C PRO A 288 -21.10 -24.62 12.26
N ILE A 289 -21.84 -23.51 12.17
CA ILE A 289 -22.73 -23.25 11.03
C ILE A 289 -21.95 -23.00 9.73
N GLY A 290 -20.77 -22.37 9.81
CA GLY A 290 -19.86 -22.15 8.68
C GLY A 290 -19.45 -23.45 7.99
N ILE A 291 -19.13 -24.50 8.75
CA ILE A 291 -18.85 -25.83 8.19
C ILE A 291 -20.06 -26.46 7.52
N ALA A 292 -21.24 -26.37 8.14
CA ALA A 292 -22.46 -26.87 7.51
C ALA A 292 -22.75 -26.17 6.17
N ILE A 293 -22.45 -24.87 6.06
CA ILE A 293 -22.56 -24.10 4.82
C ILE A 293 -21.50 -24.55 3.81
N LYS A 294 -20.22 -24.65 4.20
CA LYS A 294 -19.11 -25.09 3.32
C LYS A 294 -19.37 -26.47 2.73
N GLN A 295 -19.89 -27.40 3.54
CA GLN A 295 -20.26 -28.77 3.12
C GLN A 295 -21.59 -28.86 2.36
N ASN A 296 -22.27 -27.73 2.10
CA ASN A 296 -23.53 -27.69 1.37
C ASN A 296 -24.65 -28.54 2.04
N ARG A 297 -24.74 -28.50 3.38
CA ARG A 297 -25.66 -29.29 4.21
C ARG A 297 -26.81 -28.45 4.77
N PRO A 298 -27.88 -28.18 3.98
CA PRO A 298 -28.99 -27.34 4.42
C PRO A 298 -29.75 -27.91 5.62
N ASP A 299 -29.74 -29.24 5.80
CA ASP A 299 -30.27 -29.93 6.97
C ASP A 299 -29.53 -29.55 8.26
N LEU A 300 -28.20 -29.50 8.20
CA LEU A 300 -27.36 -29.11 9.34
C LEU A 300 -27.42 -27.61 9.60
N VAL A 301 -27.42 -26.78 8.55
CA VAL A 301 -27.61 -25.33 8.70
C VAL A 301 -28.93 -25.04 9.41
N LYS A 302 -30.04 -25.62 8.94
CA LYS A 302 -31.35 -25.46 9.57
C LYS A 302 -31.34 -25.92 11.02
N PHE A 303 -30.75 -27.09 11.28
CA PHE A 303 -30.67 -27.65 12.63
C PHE A 303 -29.93 -26.72 13.61
N LEU A 304 -28.79 -26.15 13.18
CA LEU A 304 -28.00 -25.23 14.01
C LEU A 304 -28.71 -23.90 14.25
N LEU A 305 -29.38 -23.35 13.23
CA LEU A 305 -30.21 -22.14 13.36
C LEU A 305 -31.38 -22.37 14.33
N ASP A 306 -32.09 -23.51 14.20
CA ASP A 306 -33.19 -23.88 15.10
C ASP A 306 -32.69 -24.08 16.55
N ALA A 307 -31.41 -24.43 16.73
CA ALA A 307 -30.75 -24.53 18.04
C ALA A 307 -30.28 -23.16 18.59
N GLY A 308 -30.34 -22.09 17.81
CA GLY A 308 -29.97 -20.73 18.20
C GLY A 308 -28.54 -20.31 17.86
N ALA A 309 -27.88 -21.01 16.91
CA ALA A 309 -26.61 -20.53 16.37
C ALA A 309 -26.80 -19.20 15.63
N SER A 310 -25.80 -18.32 15.70
CA SER A 310 -25.79 -17.06 14.96
C SER A 310 -25.85 -17.33 13.46
N PRO A 311 -26.78 -16.70 12.72
CA PRO A 311 -26.87 -16.84 11.27
C PRO A 311 -25.73 -16.12 10.53
N ASP A 312 -24.96 -15.28 11.23
CA ASP A 312 -23.80 -14.58 10.66
C ASP A 312 -22.52 -15.44 10.67
N GLY A 313 -22.53 -16.58 11.38
CA GLY A 313 -21.38 -17.47 11.49
C GLY A 313 -20.90 -18.00 10.14
N GLY A 314 -19.62 -17.83 9.84
CA GLY A 314 -18.98 -18.31 8.61
C GLY A 314 -17.57 -18.84 8.87
N ASP A 315 -16.60 -18.40 8.10
CA ASP A 315 -15.17 -18.60 8.38
C ASP A 315 -14.52 -17.32 8.91
N LEU A 316 -13.20 -17.32 9.08
CA LEU A 316 -12.43 -16.19 9.61
C LEU A 316 -12.53 -14.96 8.69
N GLU A 317 -12.65 -15.18 7.38
CA GLU A 317 -12.65 -14.11 6.37
C GLU A 317 -14.08 -13.74 5.94
N HIS A 318 -15.01 -14.69 5.98
CA HIS A 318 -16.33 -14.56 5.38
C HIS A 318 -17.47 -14.82 6.37
N THR A 319 -18.51 -14.00 6.30
CA THR A 319 -19.80 -14.26 6.97
C THR A 319 -20.48 -15.50 6.39
N GLY A 320 -21.44 -16.09 7.13
CA GLY A 320 -22.24 -17.21 6.63
C GLY A 320 -22.92 -16.91 5.29
N LEU A 321 -23.41 -15.68 5.10
CA LEU A 321 -23.98 -15.21 3.83
C LEU A 321 -22.93 -15.25 2.71
N ALA A 322 -21.72 -14.76 2.95
CA ALA A 322 -20.65 -14.74 1.96
C ALA A 322 -20.17 -16.16 1.58
N VAL A 323 -20.04 -17.08 2.54
CA VAL A 323 -19.73 -18.49 2.24
C VAL A 323 -20.82 -19.11 1.37
N ALA A 324 -22.11 -18.87 1.68
CA ALA A 324 -23.23 -19.36 0.88
C ALA A 324 -23.26 -18.78 -0.54
N ILE A 325 -22.89 -17.50 -0.67
CA ILE A 325 -22.70 -16.83 -1.96
C ILE A 325 -21.58 -17.54 -2.71
N ASN A 326 -20.37 -17.70 -2.16
CA ASN A 326 -19.25 -18.37 -2.83
C ASN A 326 -19.63 -19.77 -3.36
N LYS A 327 -20.32 -20.57 -2.55
CA LYS A 327 -20.82 -21.91 -2.91
C LYS A 327 -22.04 -21.93 -3.86
N ASN A 328 -22.53 -20.77 -4.29
CA ASN A 328 -23.72 -20.62 -5.14
C ASN A 328 -25.01 -21.24 -4.58
N ASN A 329 -25.14 -21.33 -3.26
CA ASN A 329 -26.30 -21.94 -2.64
C ASN A 329 -27.36 -20.90 -2.23
N LEU A 330 -28.29 -20.64 -3.16
CA LEU A 330 -29.43 -19.74 -2.93
C LEU A 330 -30.35 -20.22 -1.78
N PRO A 331 -30.71 -21.52 -1.65
CA PRO A 331 -31.46 -22.02 -0.50
C PRO A 331 -30.83 -21.74 0.87
N ILE A 332 -29.52 -21.97 1.02
CA ILE A 332 -28.81 -21.69 2.28
C ILE A 332 -28.76 -20.19 2.54
N LEU A 333 -28.44 -19.38 1.53
CA LEU A 333 -28.47 -17.93 1.63
C LEU A 333 -29.85 -17.44 2.14
N GLN A 334 -30.92 -17.98 1.57
CA GLN A 334 -32.28 -17.67 2.00
C GLN A 334 -32.56 -18.09 3.45
N MET A 335 -32.14 -19.29 3.86
CA MET A 335 -32.32 -19.73 5.25
C MET A 335 -31.61 -18.82 6.26
N LEU A 336 -30.40 -18.36 5.95
CA LEU A 336 -29.64 -17.45 6.81
C LEU A 336 -30.32 -16.08 6.93
N LEU A 337 -30.78 -15.52 5.81
CA LEU A 337 -31.51 -14.24 5.82
C LEU A 337 -32.86 -14.34 6.55
N GLU A 338 -33.59 -15.44 6.37
CA GLU A 338 -34.84 -15.72 7.12
C GLU A 338 -34.59 -15.89 8.62
N ALA A 339 -33.42 -16.38 9.02
CA ALA A 339 -32.99 -16.48 10.41
C ALA A 339 -32.43 -15.16 10.98
N GLY A 340 -32.33 -14.11 10.16
CA GLY A 340 -31.94 -12.77 10.59
C GLY A 340 -30.45 -12.44 10.47
N ALA A 341 -29.72 -13.13 9.58
CA ALA A 341 -28.36 -12.71 9.20
C ALA A 341 -28.35 -11.25 8.73
N ASP A 342 -27.33 -10.48 9.14
CA ASP A 342 -27.17 -9.09 8.72
C ASP A 342 -26.59 -9.02 7.29
N PRO A 343 -27.37 -8.60 6.27
CA PRO A 343 -26.85 -8.50 4.91
C PRO A 343 -25.80 -7.39 4.72
N ASN A 344 -25.65 -6.50 5.70
CA ASN A 344 -24.71 -5.38 5.69
C ASN A 344 -23.48 -5.61 6.57
N MET A 345 -23.34 -6.79 7.16
CA MET A 345 -22.14 -7.14 7.93
C MET A 345 -20.93 -7.09 6.99
N GLY A 346 -19.99 -6.20 7.30
CA GLY A 346 -18.71 -6.07 6.61
C GLY A 346 -17.80 -7.26 6.92
N MET A 347 -17.12 -7.75 5.90
CA MET A 347 -15.99 -8.68 6.01
C MET A 347 -14.69 -7.86 6.16
N GLU A 348 -13.55 -8.45 5.82
CA GLU A 348 -12.30 -7.70 5.68
C GLU A 348 -12.49 -6.47 4.77
N ASP A 349 -11.91 -5.34 5.18
CA ASP A 349 -12.02 -4.04 4.51
C ASP A 349 -13.46 -3.52 4.30
N ASP A 350 -14.41 -3.91 5.16
CA ASP A 350 -15.84 -3.57 5.05
C ASP A 350 -16.52 -4.12 3.77
N TYR A 351 -15.94 -5.15 3.13
CA TYR A 351 -16.52 -5.76 1.94
C TYR A 351 -17.82 -6.49 2.28
N GLN A 352 -18.92 -6.20 1.57
CA GLN A 352 -20.25 -6.73 1.90
C GLN A 352 -20.71 -7.86 0.98
N ALA A 353 -21.63 -8.70 1.48
CA ALA A 353 -22.21 -9.83 0.75
C ALA A 353 -22.78 -9.44 -0.64
N ILE A 354 -23.41 -8.26 -0.75
CA ILE A 354 -23.96 -7.79 -2.03
C ILE A 354 -22.88 -7.47 -3.08
N MET A 355 -21.71 -7.00 -2.65
CA MET A 355 -20.56 -6.76 -3.54
C MET A 355 -20.03 -8.07 -4.10
N LEU A 356 -19.94 -9.10 -3.25
CA LEU A 356 -19.51 -10.45 -3.63
C LEU A 356 -20.52 -11.12 -4.58
N ALA A 357 -21.82 -11.02 -4.29
CA ALA A 357 -22.87 -11.54 -5.19
C ALA A 357 -22.84 -10.85 -6.56
N ALA A 358 -22.57 -9.53 -6.59
CA ALA A 358 -22.43 -8.77 -7.83
C ALA A 358 -21.12 -9.07 -8.59
N LEU A 359 -20.02 -9.30 -7.87
CA LEU A 359 -18.72 -9.72 -8.43
C LEU A 359 -18.86 -11.00 -9.25
N HIS A 360 -19.65 -11.96 -8.77
CA HIS A 360 -19.90 -13.24 -9.42
C HIS A 360 -21.12 -13.26 -10.35
N GLY A 361 -21.86 -12.15 -10.48
CA GLY A 361 -23.03 -12.07 -11.36
C GLY A 361 -24.24 -12.87 -10.89
N ARG A 362 -24.39 -13.11 -9.59
CA ARG A 362 -25.44 -13.96 -9.03
C ARG A 362 -26.72 -13.14 -8.83
N LEU A 363 -27.39 -12.81 -9.93
CA LEU A 363 -28.55 -11.89 -9.93
C LEU A 363 -29.63 -12.23 -8.90
N GLU A 364 -30.01 -13.51 -8.78
CA GLU A 364 -31.06 -13.92 -7.84
C GLU A 364 -30.62 -13.76 -6.37
N MET A 365 -29.33 -13.95 -6.07
CA MET A 365 -28.78 -13.68 -4.75
C MET A 365 -28.72 -12.18 -4.46
N VAL A 366 -28.34 -11.36 -5.45
CA VAL A 366 -28.39 -9.88 -5.33
C VAL A 366 -29.81 -9.41 -5.04
N LYS A 367 -30.81 -9.90 -5.79
CA LYS A 367 -32.23 -9.59 -5.55
C LYS A 367 -32.66 -9.96 -4.14
N LEU A 368 -32.27 -11.14 -3.68
CA LEU A 368 -32.61 -11.63 -2.35
C LEU A 368 -31.98 -10.75 -1.26
N LEU A 369 -30.68 -10.44 -1.34
CA LEU A 369 -29.99 -9.54 -0.41
C LEU A 369 -30.67 -8.16 -0.35
N VAL A 370 -31.00 -7.57 -1.50
CA VAL A 370 -31.74 -6.29 -1.57
C VAL A 370 -33.11 -6.40 -0.90
N ALA A 371 -33.84 -7.51 -1.09
CA ALA A 371 -35.14 -7.72 -0.46
C ALA A 371 -35.06 -7.79 1.08
N TYR A 372 -33.91 -8.20 1.63
CA TYR A 372 -33.62 -8.24 3.06
C TYR A 372 -32.89 -7.01 3.59
N GLY A 373 -32.74 -5.95 2.78
CA GLY A 373 -32.20 -4.66 3.23
C GLY A 373 -30.69 -4.51 3.10
N ALA A 374 -30.04 -5.25 2.21
CA ALA A 374 -28.66 -4.98 1.81
C ALA A 374 -28.53 -3.56 1.21
N ASP A 375 -27.51 -2.84 1.64
CA ASP A 375 -27.18 -1.51 1.13
C ASP A 375 -26.51 -1.62 -0.24
N VAL A 376 -27.27 -1.29 -1.28
CA VAL A 376 -26.80 -1.29 -2.68
C VAL A 376 -25.72 -0.25 -2.97
N ASN A 377 -25.59 0.77 -2.11
CA ASN A 377 -24.63 1.87 -2.24
C ASN A 377 -23.44 1.70 -1.29
N ALA A 378 -23.36 0.59 -0.56
CA ALA A 378 -22.21 0.32 0.29
C ALA A 378 -20.92 0.38 -0.51
N TRP A 379 -19.88 0.87 0.16
CA TRP A 379 -18.59 1.20 -0.44
C TRP A 379 -17.47 0.59 0.41
N SER A 380 -16.55 -0.09 -0.25
CA SER A 380 -15.36 -0.71 0.37
C SER A 380 -14.17 -0.53 -0.55
N GLN A 381 -13.12 0.13 -0.07
CA GLN A 381 -11.86 0.34 -0.80
C GLN A 381 -12.04 0.87 -2.23
N GLY A 382 -13.03 1.73 -2.50
CA GLY A 382 -13.31 2.21 -3.87
C GLY A 382 -14.16 1.28 -4.73
N VAL A 383 -14.84 0.28 -4.15
CA VAL A 383 -15.75 -0.66 -4.82
C VAL A 383 -17.15 -0.57 -4.24
N THR A 384 -18.14 -0.55 -5.13
CA THR A 384 -19.55 -0.79 -4.82
C THR A 384 -20.05 -2.03 -5.59
N ALA A 385 -21.21 -2.56 -5.24
CA ALA A 385 -21.80 -3.70 -5.95
C ALA A 385 -21.98 -3.44 -7.46
N ILE A 386 -22.39 -2.22 -7.85
CA ILE A 386 -22.54 -1.89 -9.27
C ILE A 386 -21.20 -1.80 -10.01
N MET A 387 -20.13 -1.36 -9.35
CA MET A 387 -18.77 -1.36 -9.90
C MET A 387 -18.28 -2.79 -10.13
N SER A 388 -18.48 -3.68 -9.15
CA SER A 388 -18.18 -5.12 -9.29
C SER A 388 -18.90 -5.74 -10.48
N ALA A 389 -20.20 -5.45 -10.63
CA ALA A 389 -21.00 -5.93 -11.76
C ALA A 389 -20.49 -5.38 -13.10
N ALA A 390 -20.14 -4.08 -13.17
CA ALA A 390 -19.63 -3.45 -14.38
C ALA A 390 -18.30 -4.05 -14.82
N ARG A 391 -17.30 -4.10 -13.92
CA ARG A 391 -15.95 -4.60 -14.18
C ARG A 391 -15.94 -6.08 -14.59
N ASN A 392 -16.87 -6.89 -14.07
CA ASN A 392 -17.01 -8.31 -14.40
C ASN A 392 -18.04 -8.59 -15.51
N VAL A 393 -18.60 -7.55 -16.13
CA VAL A 393 -19.52 -7.67 -17.28
C VAL A 393 -20.82 -8.40 -16.93
N HIS A 394 -21.28 -8.28 -15.69
CA HIS A 394 -22.58 -8.81 -15.24
C HIS A 394 -23.67 -7.77 -15.49
N ARG A 395 -24.06 -7.64 -16.78
CA ARG A 395 -24.99 -6.60 -17.25
C ARG A 395 -26.35 -6.68 -16.59
N ASP A 396 -26.85 -7.88 -16.35
CA ASP A 396 -28.13 -8.12 -15.68
C ASP A 396 -28.15 -7.63 -14.23
N VAL A 397 -27.08 -7.89 -13.48
CA VAL A 397 -26.88 -7.33 -12.13
C VAL A 397 -26.75 -5.81 -12.19
N TYR A 398 -25.97 -5.29 -13.13
CA TYR A 398 -25.79 -3.85 -13.32
C TYR A 398 -27.13 -3.16 -13.60
N GLU A 399 -27.92 -3.67 -14.54
CA GLU A 399 -29.25 -3.14 -14.90
C GLU A 399 -30.24 -3.22 -13.74
N TYR A 400 -30.15 -4.25 -12.88
CA TYR A 400 -30.97 -4.37 -11.68
C TYR A 400 -30.60 -3.36 -10.60
N LEU A 401 -29.30 -3.16 -10.34
CA LEU A 401 -28.81 -2.26 -9.30
C LEU A 401 -28.93 -0.78 -9.68
N TYR A 402 -28.70 -0.42 -10.94
CA TYR A 402 -28.70 0.96 -11.42
C TYR A 402 -29.92 1.82 -10.98
N PRO A 403 -31.18 1.37 -11.08
CA PRO A 403 -32.32 2.17 -10.62
C PRO A 403 -32.41 2.34 -9.09
N LEU A 404 -31.71 1.50 -8.32
CA LEU A 404 -31.71 1.51 -6.85
C LEU A 404 -30.64 2.43 -6.26
N LEU A 405 -29.73 2.94 -7.09
CA LEU A 405 -28.62 3.78 -6.65
C LEU A 405 -29.07 5.13 -6.14
N ASP A 406 -28.36 5.65 -5.15
CA ASP A 406 -28.39 7.06 -4.78
C ASP A 406 -27.78 7.97 -5.86
N ALA A 407 -27.83 9.28 -5.65
CA ALA A 407 -27.36 10.26 -6.62
C ALA A 407 -25.84 10.21 -6.84
N GLU A 408 -25.09 9.78 -5.83
CA GLU A 408 -23.63 9.75 -5.84
C GLU A 408 -23.12 8.54 -6.64
N THR A 409 -23.54 7.35 -6.24
CA THR A 409 -23.19 6.09 -6.90
C THR A 409 -23.69 6.06 -8.34
N ARG A 410 -24.85 6.66 -8.62
CA ARG A 410 -25.37 6.79 -9.99
C ARG A 410 -24.50 7.67 -10.88
N ARG A 411 -23.96 8.76 -10.36
CA ARG A 411 -23.07 9.65 -11.12
C ARG A 411 -21.80 8.93 -11.55
N TYR A 412 -21.25 8.08 -10.67
CA TYR A 412 -20.13 7.20 -11.05
C TYR A 412 -20.55 6.26 -12.18
N ALA A 413 -21.66 5.55 -12.01
CA ALA A 413 -22.19 4.60 -13.00
C ALA A 413 -22.38 5.27 -14.38
N ASP A 414 -22.91 6.49 -14.41
CA ASP A 414 -23.11 7.27 -15.64
C ASP A 414 -21.79 7.68 -16.33
N LYS A 415 -20.76 8.01 -15.54
CA LYS A 415 -19.48 8.50 -16.05
C LYS A 415 -18.53 7.36 -16.45
N HIS A 416 -18.52 6.27 -15.69
CA HIS A 416 -17.51 5.21 -15.78
C HIS A 416 -18.09 3.84 -16.15
N GLY A 417 -19.35 3.55 -15.78
CA GLY A 417 -19.90 2.20 -15.89
C GLY A 417 -19.84 1.58 -17.30
N GLN A 418 -20.13 2.37 -18.35
CA GLN A 418 -20.00 1.88 -19.72
C GLN A 418 -18.54 1.62 -20.13
N LYS A 419 -17.58 2.40 -19.62
CA LYS A 419 -16.15 2.17 -19.85
C LYS A 419 -15.68 0.92 -19.11
N ASP A 420 -16.10 0.74 -17.86
CA ASP A 420 -15.75 -0.41 -17.03
C ASP A 420 -16.26 -1.72 -17.64
N ILE A 421 -17.49 -1.71 -18.17
CA ILE A 421 -18.06 -2.84 -18.91
C ILE A 421 -17.22 -3.15 -20.16
N GLN A 422 -16.82 -2.13 -20.92
CA GLN A 422 -16.01 -2.35 -22.12
C GLN A 422 -14.60 -2.86 -21.80
N ARG A 423 -13.99 -2.36 -20.72
CA ARG A 423 -12.71 -2.86 -20.19
C ARG A 423 -12.84 -4.32 -19.75
N GLY A 424 -13.91 -4.66 -19.02
CA GLY A 424 -14.21 -6.03 -18.61
C GLY A 424 -14.39 -6.99 -19.79
N ILE A 425 -15.05 -6.54 -20.88
CA ILE A 425 -15.19 -7.32 -22.12
C ILE A 425 -13.81 -7.61 -22.73
N LYS A 426 -12.99 -6.57 -22.95
CA LYS A 426 -11.63 -6.72 -23.45
C LYS A 426 -10.80 -7.67 -22.57
N ARG A 427 -10.90 -7.53 -21.25
CA ARG A 427 -10.18 -8.36 -20.29
C ARG A 427 -10.55 -9.85 -20.44
N LYS A 428 -11.84 -10.17 -20.55
CA LYS A 428 -12.32 -11.54 -20.79
C LYS A 428 -11.86 -12.08 -22.15
N GLU A 429 -11.90 -11.27 -23.20
CA GLU A 429 -11.40 -11.64 -24.53
C GLU A 429 -9.90 -11.97 -24.51
N ARG A 430 -9.10 -11.20 -23.75
CA ARG A 430 -7.66 -11.43 -23.60
C ARG A 430 -7.35 -12.67 -22.77
N LYS A 431 -8.06 -12.86 -21.65
CA LYS A 431 -7.96 -14.07 -20.84
C LYS A 431 -8.29 -15.34 -21.65
N ALA A 432 -9.22 -15.23 -22.60
CA ALA A 432 -9.52 -16.32 -23.53
C ALA A 432 -8.38 -16.62 -24.52
N ASN A 433 -7.50 -15.65 -24.80
CA ASN A 433 -6.26 -15.86 -25.56
C ASN A 433 -5.18 -16.53 -24.69
N LYS A 434 -5.38 -17.82 -24.37
CA LYS A 434 -4.46 -18.63 -23.55
C LYS A 434 -3.01 -18.57 -24.04
N LEU A 435 -2.79 -18.49 -25.36
CA LEU A 435 -1.45 -18.45 -25.95
C LEU A 435 -0.76 -17.10 -25.69
N GLY A 436 -1.49 -15.99 -25.83
CA GLY A 436 -1.01 -14.65 -25.49
C GLY A 436 -0.72 -14.47 -24.00
N GLU A 437 -1.58 -15.02 -23.13
CA GLU A 437 -1.35 -15.01 -21.68
C GLU A 437 -0.09 -15.78 -21.30
N LYS A 438 0.07 -17.02 -21.82
CA LYS A 438 1.29 -17.82 -21.61
C LYS A 438 2.55 -17.08 -22.08
N LEU A 439 2.47 -16.33 -23.18
CA LEU A 439 3.58 -15.52 -23.69
C LEU A 439 3.89 -14.35 -22.75
N GLY A 440 2.86 -13.65 -22.25
CA GLY A 440 2.99 -12.60 -21.25
C GLY A 440 3.65 -13.10 -19.96
N THR A 441 3.16 -14.19 -19.39
CA THR A 441 3.75 -14.82 -18.18
C THR A 441 5.21 -15.23 -18.41
N ALA A 442 5.52 -15.85 -19.55
CA ALA A 442 6.89 -16.23 -19.88
C ALA A 442 7.81 -14.99 -20.01
N ALA A 443 7.26 -13.86 -20.50
CA ALA A 443 7.97 -12.61 -20.61
C ALA A 443 8.25 -11.95 -19.25
N VAL A 444 7.29 -11.98 -18.32
CA VAL A 444 7.46 -11.53 -16.93
C VAL A 444 8.60 -12.25 -16.23
N PHE A 445 8.66 -13.58 -16.35
CA PHE A 445 9.67 -14.40 -15.65
C PHE A 445 10.98 -14.58 -16.44
N GLY A 446 11.15 -13.87 -17.56
CA GLY A 446 12.38 -13.94 -18.35
C GLY A 446 12.67 -15.31 -18.98
N LYS A 447 11.65 -16.15 -19.19
CA LYS A 447 11.80 -17.55 -19.64
C LYS A 447 11.98 -17.61 -21.16
N LEU A 448 13.17 -17.22 -21.65
CA LEU A 448 13.50 -17.11 -23.08
C LEU A 448 13.11 -18.35 -23.92
N ALA A 449 13.45 -19.56 -23.46
CA ALA A 449 13.14 -20.79 -24.20
C ALA A 449 11.63 -21.02 -24.36
N LYS A 450 10.84 -20.63 -23.35
CA LYS A 450 9.38 -20.73 -23.38
C LYS A 450 8.80 -19.66 -24.32
N VAL A 451 9.31 -18.43 -24.27
CA VAL A 451 8.96 -17.35 -25.21
C VAL A 451 9.19 -17.77 -26.66
N GLN A 452 10.39 -18.28 -26.99
CA GLN A 452 10.72 -18.73 -28.35
C GLN A 452 9.80 -19.85 -28.84
N ARG A 453 9.46 -20.81 -27.97
CA ARG A 453 8.54 -21.89 -28.29
C ARG A 453 7.14 -21.36 -28.58
N LEU A 454 6.59 -20.50 -27.70
CA LEU A 454 5.25 -19.93 -27.86
C LEU A 454 5.14 -19.07 -29.14
N LEU A 455 6.18 -18.30 -29.47
CA LEU A 455 6.24 -17.56 -30.73
C LEU A 455 6.25 -18.51 -31.96
N ALA A 456 6.97 -19.63 -31.88
CA ALA A 456 6.97 -20.65 -32.93
C ALA A 456 5.61 -21.37 -33.07
N GLU A 457 4.85 -21.49 -31.97
CA GLU A 457 3.47 -22.00 -31.95
C GLU A 457 2.45 -20.97 -32.52
N GLY A 458 2.90 -19.75 -32.85
CA GLY A 458 2.06 -18.71 -33.46
C GLY A 458 1.50 -17.69 -32.47
N ALA A 459 2.06 -17.60 -31.25
CA ALA A 459 1.70 -16.53 -30.32
C ALA A 459 1.99 -15.17 -30.95
N ASP A 460 1.01 -14.27 -30.96
CA ASP A 460 1.20 -12.90 -31.45
C ASP A 460 2.09 -12.11 -30.46
N PRO A 461 3.29 -11.66 -30.86
CA PRO A 461 4.16 -10.87 -29.99
C PRO A 461 3.56 -9.50 -29.60
N ASN A 462 2.52 -9.05 -30.31
CA ASN A 462 1.78 -7.81 -30.05
C ASN A 462 0.46 -8.02 -29.30
N THR A 463 0.22 -9.23 -28.79
CA THR A 463 -0.93 -9.47 -27.91
C THR A 463 -0.90 -8.50 -26.72
N ILE A 464 -2.08 -8.04 -26.29
CA ILE A 464 -2.24 -7.37 -25.01
C ILE A 464 -2.82 -8.39 -24.02
N THR A 465 -2.15 -8.57 -22.89
CA THR A 465 -2.57 -9.52 -21.83
C THR A 465 -3.73 -8.96 -21.00
N GLU A 466 -4.29 -9.79 -20.13
CA GLU A 466 -5.36 -9.45 -19.21
C GLU A 466 -5.05 -8.19 -18.38
N CYS A 467 -3.77 -7.96 -18.03
CA CYS A 467 -3.33 -6.78 -17.29
C CYS A 467 -3.08 -5.52 -18.16
N GLY A 468 -3.43 -5.55 -19.44
CA GLY A 468 -3.36 -4.38 -20.33
C GLY A 468 -1.97 -4.09 -20.90
N LYS A 469 -1.04 -5.05 -20.82
CA LYS A 469 0.36 -4.90 -21.26
C LYS A 469 0.70 -5.88 -22.39
N SER A 470 1.64 -5.52 -23.26
CA SER A 470 2.22 -6.47 -24.21
C SER A 470 3.33 -7.30 -23.58
N PRO A 471 3.67 -8.49 -24.14
CA PRO A 471 4.84 -9.25 -23.70
C PRO A 471 6.12 -8.41 -23.68
N LEU A 472 6.29 -7.49 -24.63
CA LEU A 472 7.46 -6.61 -24.68
C LEU A 472 7.47 -5.60 -23.52
N MET A 473 6.32 -5.03 -23.16
CA MET A 473 6.19 -4.15 -21.99
C MET A 473 6.52 -4.89 -20.69
N LEU A 474 5.98 -6.11 -20.54
CA LEU A 474 6.25 -6.96 -19.38
C LEU A 474 7.74 -7.31 -19.27
N ALA A 475 8.38 -7.76 -20.36
CA ALA A 475 9.81 -8.02 -20.35
C ALA A 475 10.66 -6.78 -20.07
N ALA A 476 10.25 -5.60 -20.58
CA ALA A 476 10.92 -4.33 -20.32
C ALA A 476 10.82 -3.92 -18.85
N MET A 477 9.65 -4.07 -18.22
CA MET A 477 9.45 -3.76 -16.80
C MET A 477 10.44 -4.50 -15.89
N TYR A 478 10.80 -5.74 -16.22
CA TYR A 478 11.75 -6.55 -15.45
C TYR A 478 13.18 -6.57 -16.05
N GLY A 479 13.45 -5.79 -17.08
CA GLY A 479 14.78 -5.67 -17.68
C GLY A 479 15.29 -6.93 -18.40
N HIS A 480 14.38 -7.81 -18.84
CA HIS A 480 14.71 -9.09 -19.48
C HIS A 480 15.10 -8.93 -20.95
N LYS A 481 16.25 -8.29 -21.18
CA LYS A 481 16.75 -7.92 -22.52
C LYS A 481 16.73 -9.05 -23.55
N SER A 482 17.14 -10.27 -23.17
CA SER A 482 17.16 -11.42 -24.10
C SER A 482 15.77 -11.85 -24.57
N VAL A 483 14.77 -11.75 -23.69
CA VAL A 483 13.36 -11.96 -24.05
C VAL A 483 12.87 -10.84 -24.96
N MET A 484 13.21 -9.58 -24.63
CA MET A 484 12.84 -8.44 -25.47
C MET A 484 13.41 -8.56 -26.88
N GLU A 485 14.67 -9.02 -27.00
CA GLU A 485 15.30 -9.30 -28.29
C GLU A 485 14.51 -10.34 -29.10
N ALA A 486 14.16 -11.47 -28.49
CA ALA A 486 13.36 -12.50 -29.16
C ALA A 486 11.97 -12.00 -29.59
N LEU A 487 11.31 -11.19 -28.77
CA LEU A 487 10.00 -10.60 -29.08
C LEU A 487 10.09 -9.60 -30.25
N LEU A 488 11.09 -8.72 -30.23
CA LEU A 488 11.32 -7.74 -31.30
C LEU A 488 11.73 -8.40 -32.62
N ASP A 489 12.50 -9.49 -32.56
CA ASP A 489 12.85 -10.28 -33.74
C ASP A 489 11.64 -11.02 -34.33
N ALA A 490 10.68 -11.39 -33.49
CA ALA A 490 9.39 -11.93 -33.91
C ALA A 490 8.39 -10.86 -34.40
N GLY A 491 8.74 -9.58 -34.35
CA GLY A 491 7.90 -8.49 -34.86
C GLY A 491 7.04 -7.80 -33.80
N ALA A 492 7.41 -7.86 -32.52
CA ALA A 492 6.83 -6.98 -31.51
C ALA A 492 7.05 -5.51 -31.92
N ASP A 493 6.00 -4.70 -31.83
CA ASP A 493 6.03 -3.26 -32.05
C ASP A 493 6.53 -2.56 -30.77
N PRO A 494 7.72 -1.93 -30.79
CA PRO A 494 8.25 -1.23 -29.63
C PRO A 494 7.44 0.00 -29.20
N ASN A 495 6.54 0.49 -30.07
CA ASN A 495 5.68 1.65 -29.84
C ASN A 495 4.24 1.27 -29.55
N LEU A 496 3.94 -0.03 -29.43
CA LEU A 496 2.62 -0.49 -29.02
C LEU A 496 2.27 0.18 -27.68
N ARG A 497 1.02 0.62 -27.56
CA ARG A 497 0.48 1.30 -26.39
C ARG A 497 -0.40 0.34 -25.62
N GLY A 498 -0.10 0.16 -24.34
CA GLY A 498 -0.92 -0.62 -23.41
C GLY A 498 -2.26 0.08 -23.17
N ASP A 499 -3.18 -0.62 -22.52
CA ASP A 499 -4.45 -0.04 -22.08
C ASP A 499 -4.81 -0.49 -20.66
N GLU A 500 -3.76 -0.56 -19.82
CA GLU A 500 -3.88 -0.70 -18.37
C GLU A 500 -4.74 0.43 -17.80
N GLU A 501 -5.64 0.10 -16.89
CA GLU A 501 -6.71 1.00 -16.41
C GLU A 501 -6.22 2.34 -15.84
N PHE A 502 -5.08 2.32 -15.15
CA PHE A 502 -4.53 3.49 -14.44
C PHE A 502 -3.42 4.21 -15.21
N ASP A 503 -2.75 3.51 -16.13
CA ASP A 503 -1.62 4.01 -16.93
C ASP A 503 -1.88 3.74 -18.43
N GLU A 504 -3.05 4.16 -18.90
CA GLU A 504 -3.46 3.92 -20.30
C GLU A 504 -2.45 4.51 -21.28
N GLY A 505 -2.11 3.72 -22.29
CA GLY A 505 -1.32 4.17 -23.41
C GLY A 505 0.19 4.13 -23.21
N GLU A 506 0.68 3.47 -22.16
CA GLU A 506 2.12 3.33 -21.91
C GLU A 506 2.82 2.40 -22.92
N THR A 507 4.09 2.69 -23.21
CA THR A 507 4.95 1.89 -24.08
C THR A 507 5.99 1.10 -23.28
N ALA A 508 6.65 0.12 -23.92
CA ALA A 508 7.75 -0.60 -23.28
C ALA A 508 8.87 0.33 -22.79
N LEU A 509 9.11 1.45 -23.49
CA LEU A 509 10.11 2.45 -23.11
C LEU A 509 9.71 3.22 -21.84
N MET A 510 8.42 3.51 -21.65
CA MET A 510 7.91 4.15 -20.43
C MET A 510 8.04 3.22 -19.23
N TYR A 511 7.67 1.94 -19.38
CA TYR A 511 7.78 0.95 -18.30
C TYR A 511 9.22 0.73 -17.84
N ILE A 512 10.20 0.63 -18.76
CA ILE A 512 11.61 0.52 -18.33
C ILE A 512 12.12 1.81 -17.69
N ALA A 513 11.63 2.98 -18.10
CA ALA A 513 12.07 4.26 -17.55
C ALA A 513 11.65 4.45 -16.09
N SER A 514 10.45 4.00 -15.72
CA SER A 514 9.91 4.04 -14.35
C SER A 514 10.17 2.78 -13.52
N SER A 515 10.70 1.71 -14.13
CA SER A 515 10.88 0.41 -13.47
C SER A 515 11.79 0.48 -12.25
N PHE A 516 11.33 -0.11 -11.14
CA PHE A 516 12.16 -0.36 -9.96
C PHE A 516 12.98 -1.65 -10.08
N PHE A 517 12.46 -2.66 -10.78
CA PHE A 517 13.00 -4.02 -10.83
C PHE A 517 14.21 -4.18 -11.76
N ALA A 518 14.31 -3.34 -12.79
CA ALA A 518 15.38 -3.43 -13.76
C ALA A 518 16.66 -2.74 -13.26
N SER A 519 17.72 -3.50 -12.98
CA SER A 519 19.04 -2.94 -12.65
C SER A 519 19.82 -2.47 -13.89
N ASN A 520 19.38 -2.85 -15.09
CA ASN A 520 20.01 -2.58 -16.38
C ASN A 520 19.25 -1.54 -17.24
N ARG A 521 18.44 -0.65 -16.62
CA ARG A 521 17.57 0.32 -17.32
C ARG A 521 18.25 1.07 -18.45
N ALA A 522 19.41 1.67 -18.19
CA ALA A 522 20.11 2.48 -19.20
C ALA A 522 20.49 1.67 -20.45
N GLU A 523 20.86 0.39 -20.27
CA GLU A 523 21.16 -0.51 -21.38
C GLU A 523 19.89 -0.87 -22.17
N VAL A 524 18.81 -1.20 -21.46
CA VAL A 524 17.54 -1.60 -22.08
C VAL A 524 16.87 -0.42 -22.81
N ILE A 525 16.92 0.79 -22.26
CA ILE A 525 16.45 2.02 -22.92
C ILE A 525 17.19 2.22 -24.26
N LYS A 526 18.52 2.17 -24.23
CA LYS A 526 19.35 2.30 -25.45
C LYS A 526 19.02 1.21 -26.47
N PHE A 527 18.84 -0.03 -25.99
CA PHE A 527 18.48 -1.16 -26.83
C PHE A 527 17.10 -0.99 -27.50
N LEU A 528 16.06 -0.61 -26.76
CA LEU A 528 14.72 -0.38 -27.32
C LEU A 528 14.72 0.71 -28.39
N ILE A 529 15.40 1.82 -28.14
CA ILE A 529 15.50 2.94 -29.09
C ILE A 529 16.26 2.49 -30.35
N GLN A 530 17.35 1.72 -30.21
CA GLN A 530 18.04 1.11 -31.35
C GLN A 530 17.15 0.16 -32.15
N ARG A 531 16.17 -0.48 -31.51
CA ARG A 531 15.20 -1.37 -32.14
C ARG A 531 13.94 -0.64 -32.65
N GLY A 532 13.91 0.69 -32.63
CA GLY A 532 12.87 1.51 -33.24
C GLY A 532 11.80 2.05 -32.27
N ALA A 533 12.03 1.99 -30.96
CA ALA A 533 11.19 2.71 -29.99
C ALA A 533 11.32 4.23 -30.21
N ASP A 534 10.20 4.91 -30.37
CA ASP A 534 10.10 6.36 -30.40
C ASP A 534 10.14 6.90 -28.97
N VAL A 535 11.18 7.68 -28.70
CA VAL A 535 11.50 8.25 -27.39
C VAL A 535 10.45 9.28 -26.92
N ASN A 536 9.64 9.81 -27.84
CA ASN A 536 8.73 10.93 -27.59
C ASN A 536 7.24 10.55 -27.61
N VAL A 537 6.89 9.26 -27.65
CA VAL A 537 5.49 8.82 -27.50
C VAL A 537 4.93 9.37 -26.18
N GLN A 538 3.67 9.83 -26.20
CA GLN A 538 2.94 10.25 -25.02
C GLN A 538 1.89 9.21 -24.65
N ASN A 539 1.78 8.87 -23.35
CA ASN A 539 0.67 8.06 -22.83
C ASN A 539 -0.64 8.89 -22.83
N ASP A 540 -1.75 8.30 -22.37
CA ASP A 540 -3.03 9.02 -22.37
C ASP A 540 -3.08 10.18 -21.36
N GLN A 541 -2.09 10.33 -20.48
CA GLN A 541 -1.88 11.48 -19.60
C GLN A 541 -0.94 12.52 -20.23
N GLY A 542 -0.44 12.30 -21.45
CA GLY A 542 0.51 13.18 -22.11
C GLY A 542 1.96 12.96 -21.66
N GLN A 543 2.25 11.96 -20.84
CA GLN A 543 3.59 11.74 -20.30
C GLN A 543 4.46 10.97 -21.28
N THR A 544 5.72 11.40 -21.43
CA THR A 544 6.75 10.68 -22.20
C THR A 544 7.55 9.73 -21.30
N ALA A 545 8.39 8.88 -21.88
CA ALA A 545 9.33 8.08 -21.10
C ALA A 545 10.26 8.93 -20.22
N LEU A 546 10.61 10.15 -20.66
CA LEU A 546 11.41 11.09 -19.86
C LEU A 546 10.65 11.60 -18.64
N ILE A 547 9.34 11.88 -18.77
CA ILE A 547 8.49 12.26 -17.64
C ILE A 547 8.30 11.08 -16.68
N LYS A 548 8.02 9.88 -17.21
CA LYS A 548 7.86 8.65 -16.39
C LYS A 548 9.15 8.23 -15.67
N ALA A 549 10.33 8.61 -16.17
CA ALA A 549 11.59 8.32 -15.51
C ALA A 549 11.66 8.89 -14.08
N GLY A 550 10.98 10.02 -13.81
CA GLY A 550 10.94 10.66 -12.51
C GLY A 550 12.33 10.90 -11.94
N GLU A 551 12.63 10.33 -10.77
CA GLU A 551 13.91 10.45 -10.07
C GLU A 551 15.00 9.49 -10.54
N ASN A 552 14.74 8.66 -11.55
CA ASN A 552 15.71 7.69 -12.07
C ASN A 552 16.77 8.38 -12.94
N ALA A 553 17.81 8.92 -12.31
CA ALA A 553 18.89 9.66 -12.97
C ALA A 553 19.54 8.89 -14.14
N ASP A 554 19.71 7.58 -14.03
CA ASP A 554 20.30 6.76 -15.09
C ASP A 554 19.37 6.62 -16.31
N ALA A 555 18.06 6.52 -16.08
CA ALA A 555 17.07 6.51 -17.15
C ALA A 555 17.00 7.87 -17.83
N VAL A 556 16.96 8.96 -17.05
CA VAL A 556 16.98 10.33 -17.56
C VAL A 556 18.22 10.57 -18.43
N LYS A 557 19.42 10.21 -17.98
CA LYS A 557 20.65 10.31 -18.78
C LYS A 557 20.56 9.52 -20.08
N ALA A 558 20.11 8.26 -20.02
CA ALA A 558 20.00 7.41 -21.19
C ALA A 558 18.99 7.98 -22.23
N LEU A 559 17.87 8.54 -21.77
CA LEU A 559 16.86 9.16 -22.63
C LEU A 559 17.35 10.47 -23.26
N ILE A 560 18.07 11.30 -22.48
CA ILE A 560 18.75 12.51 -23.00
C ILE A 560 19.76 12.13 -24.10
N GLU A 561 20.64 11.15 -23.82
CA GLU A 561 21.63 10.66 -24.78
C GLU A 561 20.99 10.09 -26.05
N ALA A 562 19.77 9.56 -25.92
CA ALA A 562 19.00 9.03 -27.03
C ALA A 562 18.15 10.06 -27.78
N GLY A 563 18.25 11.35 -27.42
CA GLY A 563 17.60 12.45 -28.15
C GLY A 563 16.13 12.66 -27.79
N ALA A 564 15.74 12.35 -26.54
CA ALA A 564 14.42 12.73 -26.03
C ALA A 564 14.18 14.25 -26.17
N ASP A 565 12.98 14.63 -26.59
CA ASP A 565 12.55 16.02 -26.50
C ASP A 565 12.25 16.35 -25.04
N LEU A 566 13.07 17.24 -24.47
CA LEU A 566 13.07 17.57 -23.05
C LEU A 566 11.91 18.49 -22.65
N ASN A 567 11.19 19.04 -23.63
CA ASN A 567 10.21 20.10 -23.43
C ASN A 567 8.76 19.67 -23.70
N ILE A 568 8.52 18.39 -23.97
CA ILE A 568 7.16 17.87 -24.09
C ILE A 568 6.43 18.05 -22.76
N ARG A 569 5.21 18.55 -22.85
CA ARG A 569 4.32 18.78 -21.71
C ARG A 569 3.27 17.68 -21.62
N ASP A 570 3.01 17.20 -20.40
CA ASP A 570 1.86 16.33 -20.12
C ASP A 570 0.52 17.10 -20.14
N LYS A 571 -0.59 16.42 -19.86
CA LYS A 571 -1.92 17.04 -19.83
C LYS A 571 -2.10 18.08 -18.71
N GLU A 572 -1.25 18.05 -17.68
CA GLU A 572 -1.20 19.07 -16.62
C GLU A 572 -0.29 20.25 -17.00
N GLY A 573 0.40 20.16 -18.13
CA GLY A 573 1.34 21.17 -18.61
C GLY A 573 2.75 20.99 -18.06
N ASN A 574 3.07 19.88 -17.40
CA ASN A 574 4.38 19.64 -16.78
C ASN A 574 5.40 19.11 -17.78
N THR A 575 6.64 19.60 -17.69
CA THR A 575 7.80 18.97 -18.31
C THR A 575 8.55 18.10 -17.29
N ALA A 576 9.48 17.26 -17.74
CA ALA A 576 10.36 16.52 -16.83
C ALA A 576 11.19 17.44 -15.91
N MET A 577 11.55 18.64 -16.40
CA MET A 577 12.27 19.65 -15.62
C MET A 577 11.44 20.16 -14.44
N MET A 578 10.13 20.31 -14.63
CA MET A 578 9.20 20.81 -13.61
C MET A 578 8.94 19.78 -12.50
N LEU A 579 9.01 18.50 -12.82
CA LEU A 579 8.70 17.41 -11.88
C LEU A 579 9.93 16.83 -11.17
N GLY A 580 11.12 16.95 -11.76
CA GLY A 580 12.33 16.34 -11.23
C GLY A 580 12.91 17.08 -10.02
N SER A 581 13.60 16.35 -9.15
CA SER A 581 14.42 16.91 -8.08
C SER A 581 15.56 17.79 -8.61
N TRP A 582 16.25 18.49 -7.69
CA TRP A 582 17.40 19.33 -8.04
C TRP A 582 18.45 18.58 -8.89
N ALA A 583 18.71 17.30 -8.60
CA ALA A 583 19.68 16.50 -9.34
C ALA A 583 19.23 16.24 -10.78
N ILE A 584 17.96 15.87 -10.97
CA ILE A 584 17.36 15.67 -12.30
C ILE A 584 17.31 16.98 -13.07
N GLN A 585 16.93 18.07 -12.41
CA GLN A 585 16.95 19.42 -12.99
C GLN A 585 18.34 19.83 -13.46
N GLN A 586 19.41 19.51 -12.72
CA GLN A 586 20.77 19.79 -13.18
C GLN A 586 21.14 19.01 -14.44
N LEU A 587 20.74 17.73 -14.53
CA LEU A 587 20.98 16.93 -15.73
C LEU A 587 20.24 17.51 -16.95
N LEU A 588 18.96 17.84 -16.78
CA LEU A 588 18.13 18.43 -17.83
C LEU A 588 18.63 19.82 -18.25
N ARG A 589 19.04 20.66 -17.30
CA ARG A 589 19.67 21.97 -17.56
C ARG A 589 20.94 21.84 -18.38
N GLN A 590 21.82 20.89 -18.02
CA GLN A 590 23.05 20.64 -18.78
C GLN A 590 22.75 20.16 -20.20
N ALA A 591 21.63 19.46 -20.39
CA ALA A 591 21.14 19.00 -21.68
C ALA A 591 20.36 20.07 -22.48
N GLY A 592 20.17 21.28 -21.92
CA GLY A 592 19.49 22.38 -22.59
C GLY A 592 17.96 22.31 -22.52
N ALA A 593 17.39 21.63 -21.53
CA ALA A 593 15.95 21.68 -21.26
C ALA A 593 15.49 23.10 -20.92
N SER A 594 14.28 23.46 -21.33
CA SER A 594 13.65 24.72 -20.96
C SER A 594 13.38 24.76 -19.45
N GLU A 595 13.65 25.92 -18.85
CA GLU A 595 13.29 26.23 -17.47
C GLU A 595 11.88 26.86 -17.35
N GLU A 596 11.17 27.00 -18.48
CA GLU A 596 9.81 27.51 -18.51
C GLU A 596 8.86 26.62 -17.69
N GLY A 597 8.15 27.21 -16.73
CA GLY A 597 7.32 26.47 -15.78
C GLY A 597 7.94 26.31 -14.39
N LEU A 598 9.26 26.51 -14.22
CA LEU A 598 9.91 26.36 -12.90
C LEU A 598 9.47 27.42 -11.89
N ASN A 599 9.14 28.63 -12.34
CA ASN A 599 8.65 29.67 -11.45
C ASN A 599 7.23 29.33 -10.94
N GLU A 600 6.40 28.67 -11.75
CA GLU A 600 5.10 28.16 -11.35
C GLU A 600 5.22 27.03 -10.31
N VAL A 601 6.18 26.11 -10.49
CA VAL A 601 6.49 25.08 -9.48
C VAL A 601 7.01 25.72 -8.18
N ALA A 602 7.92 26.69 -8.29
CA ALA A 602 8.43 27.43 -7.14
C ALA A 602 7.34 28.23 -6.43
N LEU A 603 6.31 28.70 -7.15
CA LEU A 603 5.16 29.38 -6.56
C LEU A 603 4.35 28.42 -5.69
N VAL A 604 4.14 27.18 -6.16
CA VAL A 604 3.47 26.13 -5.37
C VAL A 604 4.27 25.79 -4.12
N ASP A 605 5.59 25.63 -4.21
CA ASP A 605 6.46 25.34 -3.05
C ASP A 605 6.49 26.50 -2.04
N ALA A 606 6.56 27.75 -2.52
CA ALA A 606 6.46 28.93 -1.66
C ALA A 606 5.10 29.01 -0.96
N ALA A 607 4.03 28.66 -1.68
CA ALA A 607 2.69 28.62 -1.12
C ALA A 607 2.50 27.50 -0.09
N ASP A 608 3.11 26.34 -0.30
CA ASP A 608 3.10 25.22 0.64
C ASP A 608 3.81 25.56 1.95
N ARG A 609 5.02 26.13 1.85
CA ARG A 609 5.86 26.49 3.01
C ARG A 609 5.44 27.77 3.72
N GLY A 610 4.51 28.53 3.15
CA GLY A 610 4.13 29.85 3.66
C GLY A 610 5.20 30.92 3.46
N ASP A 611 6.11 30.76 2.49
CA ASP A 611 7.17 31.72 2.20
C ASP A 611 6.64 32.92 1.41
N LEU A 612 6.13 33.90 2.15
CA LEU A 612 5.56 35.12 1.58
C LEU A 612 6.59 35.93 0.78
N THR A 613 7.85 35.90 1.19
CA THR A 613 8.89 36.70 0.52
C THR A 613 9.18 36.13 -0.86
N LYS A 614 9.36 34.80 -0.94
CA LYS A 614 9.60 34.13 -2.22
C LYS A 614 8.38 34.20 -3.12
N LEU A 615 7.18 34.05 -2.55
CA LEU A 615 5.94 34.20 -3.31
C LEU A 615 5.81 35.60 -3.91
N GLU A 616 6.07 36.66 -3.14
CA GLU A 616 6.05 38.03 -3.67
C GLU A 616 7.08 38.20 -4.80
N GLU A 617 8.30 37.70 -4.65
CA GLU A 617 9.31 37.71 -5.73
C GLU A 617 8.78 37.06 -7.03
N LEU A 618 8.16 35.87 -6.91
CA LEU A 618 7.65 35.11 -8.05
C LEU A 618 6.46 35.80 -8.72
N LEU A 619 5.54 36.37 -7.95
CA LEU A 619 4.40 37.11 -8.50
C LEU A 619 4.82 38.30 -9.37
N HIS A 620 5.93 38.99 -9.02
CA HIS A 620 6.46 40.08 -9.85
C HIS A 620 7.04 39.59 -11.20
N SER A 621 7.36 38.30 -11.32
CA SER A 621 7.89 37.72 -12.57
C SER A 621 6.80 37.37 -13.59
N GLY A 622 5.52 37.51 -13.24
CA GLY A 622 4.39 37.25 -14.14
C GLY A 622 4.02 35.77 -14.28
N VAL A 623 4.31 34.95 -13.26
CA VAL A 623 3.95 33.52 -13.19
C VAL A 623 2.46 33.28 -13.40
N ASN A 624 2.12 32.15 -14.01
CA ASN A 624 0.73 31.69 -14.03
C ASN A 624 0.29 31.24 -12.64
N VAL A 625 -0.41 32.11 -11.91
CA VAL A 625 -0.95 31.83 -10.56
C VAL A 625 -1.97 30.69 -10.52
N ASN A 626 -2.54 30.34 -11.68
CA ASN A 626 -3.53 29.26 -11.83
C ASN A 626 -2.94 27.96 -12.39
N TYR A 627 -1.62 27.83 -12.41
CA TYR A 627 -0.92 26.61 -12.82
C TYR A 627 -1.39 25.37 -12.03
N CYS A 628 -1.48 24.21 -12.72
CA CYS A 628 -2.04 22.95 -12.21
C CYS A 628 -3.39 23.17 -11.50
N ASP A 629 -4.37 23.77 -12.18
CA ASP A 629 -5.71 24.04 -11.64
C ASP A 629 -5.67 24.75 -10.29
N GLY A 630 -4.84 25.79 -10.18
CA GLY A 630 -4.77 26.64 -8.98
C GLY A 630 -4.09 25.97 -7.78
N ARG A 631 -3.23 24.96 -7.99
CA ARG A 631 -2.55 24.20 -6.94
C ARG A 631 -1.92 25.07 -5.85
N ALA A 632 -1.29 26.19 -6.20
CA ALA A 632 -0.68 27.09 -5.23
C ALA A 632 -1.71 27.60 -4.19
N LEU A 633 -2.91 27.96 -4.64
CA LEU A 633 -3.98 28.43 -3.76
C LEU A 633 -4.59 27.28 -2.95
N VAL A 634 -4.78 26.10 -3.56
CA VAL A 634 -5.28 24.91 -2.89
C VAL A 634 -4.36 24.48 -1.73
N THR A 635 -3.04 24.46 -1.97
CA THR A 635 -2.07 24.09 -0.94
C THR A 635 -1.95 25.15 0.16
N ALA A 636 -1.92 26.44 -0.19
CA ALA A 636 -1.92 27.52 0.81
C ALA A 636 -3.15 27.47 1.71
N ALA A 637 -4.32 27.15 1.15
CA ALA A 637 -5.56 26.97 1.90
C ALA A 637 -5.52 25.74 2.82
N GLY A 638 -4.97 24.61 2.35
CA GLY A 638 -4.77 23.41 3.17
C GLY A 638 -3.79 23.60 4.34
N ASN A 639 -2.83 24.53 4.21
CA ASN A 639 -1.85 24.81 5.26
C ASN A 639 -2.19 26.04 6.12
N GLY A 640 -3.33 26.71 5.87
CA GLY A 640 -3.77 27.85 6.68
C GLY A 640 -3.00 29.16 6.43
N HIS A 641 -2.29 29.27 5.31
CA HIS A 641 -1.40 30.42 5.03
C HIS A 641 -2.18 31.63 4.52
N LEU A 642 -2.98 32.27 5.38
CA LEU A 642 -3.90 33.35 5.01
C LEU A 642 -3.24 34.51 4.25
N ALA A 643 -2.02 34.91 4.63
CA ALA A 643 -1.28 35.97 3.95
C ALA A 643 -0.90 35.61 2.50
N ILE A 644 -0.57 34.34 2.26
CA ILE A 644 -0.28 33.81 0.91
C ILE A 644 -1.56 33.82 0.08
N ILE A 645 -2.67 33.33 0.65
CA ILE A 645 -3.99 33.30 0.00
C ILE A 645 -4.39 34.70 -0.47
N ASP A 646 -4.21 35.71 0.40
CA ASP A 646 -4.46 37.10 0.05
C ASP A 646 -3.64 37.57 -1.15
N ARG A 647 -2.35 37.25 -1.18
CA ARG A 647 -1.48 37.62 -2.30
C ARG A 647 -1.84 36.91 -3.60
N LEU A 648 -2.11 35.61 -3.54
CA LEU A 648 -2.52 34.82 -4.71
C LEU A 648 -3.83 35.35 -5.31
N ILE A 649 -4.85 35.63 -4.47
CA ILE A 649 -6.12 36.22 -4.92
C ILE A 649 -5.90 37.61 -5.53
N GLN A 650 -5.06 38.46 -4.92
CA GLN A 650 -4.71 39.77 -5.48
C GLN A 650 -4.01 39.66 -6.84
N ALA A 651 -3.23 38.61 -7.04
CA ALA A 651 -2.55 38.31 -8.30
C ALA A 651 -3.45 37.62 -9.35
N GLY A 652 -4.72 37.38 -9.05
CA GLY A 652 -5.70 36.82 -9.99
C GLY A 652 -5.86 35.31 -9.91
N ALA A 653 -5.51 34.67 -8.79
CA ALA A 653 -5.81 33.26 -8.57
C ALA A 653 -7.34 33.04 -8.58
N ASP A 654 -7.78 32.05 -9.36
CA ASP A 654 -9.18 31.63 -9.41
C ASP A 654 -9.48 30.73 -8.21
N VAL A 655 -10.32 31.23 -7.31
CA VAL A 655 -10.68 30.58 -6.05
C VAL A 655 -11.51 29.29 -6.21
N ASN A 656 -11.99 29.03 -7.43
CA ASN A 656 -12.84 27.90 -7.77
C ASN A 656 -12.10 26.82 -8.59
N LEU A 657 -10.81 26.99 -8.88
CA LEU A 657 -10.04 25.90 -9.48
C LEU A 657 -9.74 24.83 -8.42
N GLY A 658 -9.92 23.56 -8.79
CA GLY A 658 -9.67 22.43 -7.90
C GLY A 658 -8.55 21.55 -8.42
N TRP A 659 -7.51 21.34 -7.62
CA TRP A 659 -6.33 20.56 -7.98
C TRP A 659 -6.46 19.12 -7.50
N LYS A 660 -6.28 18.15 -8.43
CA LYS A 660 -6.47 16.70 -8.26
C LYS A 660 -7.83 16.34 -7.67
N THR A 661 -8.52 15.38 -8.28
CA THR A 661 -9.88 14.99 -7.83
C THR A 661 -10.79 16.21 -7.60
N GLY A 662 -10.58 17.34 -8.31
CA GLY A 662 -11.37 18.57 -8.16
C GLY A 662 -11.33 19.25 -6.78
N CYS A 663 -10.37 18.95 -5.90
CA CYS A 663 -10.32 19.53 -4.56
C CYS A 663 -10.08 21.05 -4.59
N THR A 664 -11.10 21.82 -4.20
CA THR A 664 -11.06 23.30 -4.22
C THR A 664 -10.36 23.87 -2.98
N PRO A 665 -9.85 25.11 -3.02
CA PRO A 665 -9.24 25.76 -1.87
C PRO A 665 -10.17 25.79 -0.64
N ILE A 666 -11.47 26.03 -0.87
CA ILE A 666 -12.45 26.08 0.21
C ILE A 666 -12.73 24.70 0.82
N ALA A 667 -12.73 23.64 0.01
CA ALA A 667 -12.87 22.27 0.50
C ALA A 667 -11.69 21.86 1.38
N ASN A 668 -10.46 22.15 0.95
CA ASN A 668 -9.25 21.82 1.72
C ASN A 668 -9.18 22.60 3.05
N ALA A 669 -9.53 23.88 3.04
CA ALA A 669 -9.63 24.70 4.26
C ALA A 669 -10.72 24.20 5.22
N ALA A 670 -11.87 23.77 4.67
CA ALA A 670 -12.98 23.23 5.45
C ALA A 670 -12.60 21.91 6.13
N TYR A 671 -11.91 21.00 5.43
CA TYR A 671 -11.36 19.77 5.99
C TYR A 671 -10.41 20.01 7.16
N ARG A 672 -9.55 21.03 7.04
CA ARG A 672 -8.58 21.43 8.09
C ARG A 672 -9.23 22.13 9.28
N GLY A 673 -10.46 22.63 9.13
CA GLY A 673 -11.15 23.38 10.18
C GLY A 673 -10.72 24.84 10.29
N ASP A 674 -10.11 25.41 9.25
CA ASP A 674 -9.61 26.79 9.28
C ASP A 674 -10.71 27.78 8.87
N LEU A 675 -11.47 28.24 9.86
CA LEU A 675 -12.60 29.15 9.65
C LEU A 675 -12.17 30.48 9.00
N ALA A 676 -11.00 31.01 9.35
CA ALA A 676 -10.53 32.28 8.82
C ALA A 676 -10.25 32.18 7.31
N VAL A 677 -9.64 31.07 6.88
CA VAL A 677 -9.43 30.79 5.45
C VAL A 677 -10.75 30.57 4.72
N VAL A 678 -11.68 29.79 5.29
CA VAL A 678 -13.01 29.56 4.69
C VAL A 678 -13.76 30.87 4.48
N GLU A 679 -13.85 31.72 5.51
CA GLU A 679 -14.49 33.04 5.42
C GLU A 679 -13.82 33.91 4.37
N ARG A 680 -12.49 33.89 4.31
CA ARG A 680 -11.73 34.67 3.35
C ARG A 680 -11.96 34.19 1.91
N LEU A 681 -12.00 32.89 1.66
CA LEU A 681 -12.28 32.33 0.33
C LEU A 681 -13.73 32.63 -0.11
N LEU A 682 -14.71 32.49 0.78
CA LEU A 682 -16.10 32.89 0.52
C LEU A 682 -16.20 34.38 0.15
N SER A 683 -15.47 35.25 0.86
CA SER A 683 -15.45 36.69 0.55
C SER A 683 -14.86 37.01 -0.83
N ALA A 684 -14.03 36.11 -1.38
CA ALA A 684 -13.48 36.22 -2.73
C ALA A 684 -14.32 35.51 -3.80
N GLY A 685 -15.50 34.98 -3.45
CA GLY A 685 -16.41 34.34 -4.38
C GLY A 685 -16.13 32.86 -4.62
N ALA A 686 -15.51 32.17 -3.65
CA ALA A 686 -15.45 30.71 -3.69
C ALA A 686 -16.87 30.13 -3.63
N ASP A 687 -17.17 29.17 -4.49
CA ASP A 687 -18.42 28.41 -4.49
C ASP A 687 -18.29 27.25 -3.49
N PRO A 688 -18.94 27.31 -2.31
CA PRO A 688 -18.86 26.25 -1.32
C PRO A 688 -19.55 24.96 -1.77
N PHE A 689 -20.38 25.01 -2.83
CA PHE A 689 -21.14 23.89 -3.38
C PHE A 689 -20.49 23.31 -4.64
N GLN A 690 -19.36 23.88 -5.07
CA GLN A 690 -18.61 23.31 -6.18
C GLN A 690 -18.19 21.90 -5.83
N ARG A 691 -18.59 20.96 -6.68
CA ARG A 691 -18.31 19.55 -6.45
C ARG A 691 -16.89 19.20 -6.83
N THR A 692 -16.18 18.58 -5.90
CA THR A 692 -14.92 17.91 -6.18
C THR A 692 -15.22 16.57 -6.92
N PHE A 693 -14.20 16.00 -7.54
CA PHE A 693 -14.20 14.70 -8.22
C PHE A 693 -13.53 13.60 -7.36
N ASP A 694 -13.41 13.85 -6.06
CA ASP A 694 -13.01 12.89 -5.03
C ASP A 694 -14.19 11.93 -4.81
N ASP A 695 -13.90 10.64 -4.70
CA ASP A 695 -14.89 9.55 -4.63
C ASP A 695 -15.56 9.44 -3.24
N GLU A 696 -15.21 10.32 -2.28
CA GLU A 696 -15.68 10.33 -0.90
C GLU A 696 -16.41 11.63 -0.49
N PHE A 697 -16.11 12.83 -1.06
CA PHE A 697 -16.65 14.10 -0.55
C PHE A 697 -17.10 15.11 -1.62
N ASN A 698 -18.41 15.30 -1.73
CA ASN A 698 -19.03 16.05 -2.82
C ASN A 698 -18.91 17.58 -2.77
N ASP A 699 -18.51 18.22 -1.67
CA ASP A 699 -18.37 19.70 -1.54
C ASP A 699 -17.65 20.10 -0.23
N ALA A 700 -17.45 21.41 -0.01
CA ALA A 700 -16.76 21.91 1.18
C ALA A 700 -17.43 21.53 2.51
N LEU A 701 -18.76 21.32 2.52
CA LEU A 701 -19.49 20.90 3.72
C LEU A 701 -19.20 19.43 4.04
N GLY A 702 -19.11 18.57 3.03
CA GLY A 702 -18.67 17.18 3.16
C GLY A 702 -17.28 17.10 3.80
N TYR A 703 -16.31 17.83 3.24
CA TYR A 703 -14.95 17.89 3.77
C TYR A 703 -14.90 18.40 5.23
N ALA A 704 -15.72 19.39 5.61
CA ALA A 704 -15.79 19.87 6.99
C ALA A 704 -16.27 18.79 7.98
N ARG A 705 -17.29 18.01 7.60
CA ARG A 705 -17.82 16.91 8.43
C ARG A 705 -16.79 15.79 8.59
N THR A 706 -16.08 15.46 7.52
CA THR A 706 -15.02 14.45 7.54
C THR A 706 -13.86 14.87 8.42
N GLY A 707 -13.37 16.10 8.25
CA GLY A 707 -12.31 16.65 9.10
C GLY A 707 -12.68 16.61 10.59
N GLN A 708 -13.95 16.86 10.91
CA GLN A 708 -14.49 16.74 12.27
C GLN A 708 -14.49 15.29 12.77
N ALA A 709 -14.93 14.33 11.93
CA ALA A 709 -15.07 12.92 12.29
C ALA A 709 -13.71 12.22 12.47
N GLN A 710 -12.73 12.48 11.60
CA GLN A 710 -11.41 11.85 11.65
C GLN A 710 -10.55 12.38 12.81
N GLY A 711 -10.87 13.57 13.35
CA GLY A 711 -10.23 14.09 14.56
C GLY A 711 -8.73 14.39 14.42
N HIS A 712 -8.20 14.49 13.19
CA HIS A 712 -6.81 14.88 12.93
C HIS A 712 -6.54 16.36 13.30
N TYR A 713 -7.59 17.19 13.32
CA TYR A 713 -7.52 18.63 13.62
C TYR A 713 -8.46 18.99 14.77
N LYS A 714 -8.24 18.41 15.97
CA LYS A 714 -9.15 18.56 17.13
C LYS A 714 -9.36 20.00 17.61
N ASP A 715 -8.42 20.90 17.30
CA ASP A 715 -8.50 22.34 17.62
C ASP A 715 -9.12 23.17 16.47
N GLY A 716 -9.55 22.52 15.38
CA GLY A 716 -10.18 23.17 14.24
C GLY A 716 -11.61 23.63 14.52
N ASN A 717 -12.05 24.69 13.83
CA ASN A 717 -13.37 25.27 13.96
C ASN A 717 -14.43 24.57 13.09
N HIS A 718 -14.36 23.24 12.94
CA HIS A 718 -15.24 22.49 12.03
C HIS A 718 -16.72 22.70 12.33
N ALA A 719 -17.11 22.76 13.60
CA ALA A 719 -18.50 23.00 13.98
C ALA A 719 -19.03 24.35 13.46
N ALA A 720 -18.20 25.40 13.53
CA ALA A 720 -18.55 26.73 13.03
C ALA A 720 -18.59 26.76 11.50
N ILE A 721 -17.67 26.04 10.83
CA ILE A 721 -17.64 25.92 9.37
C ILE A 721 -18.87 25.15 8.87
N ILE A 722 -19.21 24.02 9.49
CA ILE A 722 -20.40 23.23 9.16
C ILE A 722 -21.65 24.09 9.31
N GLU A 723 -21.77 24.84 10.41
CA GLU A 723 -22.89 25.76 10.63
C GLU A 723 -22.94 26.85 9.55
N LEU A 724 -21.80 27.47 9.24
CA LEU A 724 -21.70 28.50 8.21
C LEU A 724 -22.11 27.99 6.83
N LEU A 725 -21.53 26.87 6.38
CA LEU A 725 -21.79 26.28 5.07
C LEU A 725 -23.21 25.73 4.95
N SER A 726 -23.77 25.16 6.03
CA SER A 726 -25.17 24.70 6.05
C SER A 726 -26.14 25.87 5.88
N ARG A 727 -25.88 27.02 6.53
CA ARG A 727 -26.72 28.22 6.37
C ARG A 727 -26.68 28.83 4.95
N LEU A 728 -25.62 28.57 4.18
CA LEU A 728 -25.53 29.04 2.80
C LEU A 728 -26.33 28.14 1.84
N GLN A 729 -26.69 26.92 2.28
CA GLN A 729 -27.43 25.92 1.50
C GLN A 729 -28.95 26.12 1.58
N ASP A 730 -29.42 26.74 2.67
CA ASP A 730 -30.81 27.17 2.92
C ASP A 730 -31.13 28.52 2.23
#